data_AF-A0A7S0G4I3-F1
#
_entry.id   AF-A0A7S0G4I3-F1
#
_cell.length_a   1.000
_cell.length_b   1.000
_cell.length_c   1.000
_cell.angle_alpha   90.00
_cell.angle_beta   90.00
_cell.angle_gamma   90.00
#
_symmetry.space_group_name_H-M   'P 1'
#
loop_
_entity.id
_entity.type
_entity.pdbx_description
1 polymer ?
#
loop_
_entity_poly.entity_id
_entity_poly.type
_entity_poly.pdbx_seq_one_letter_code
_entity_poly.pdbx_strand_id
1 'polypeptide(L)'
;MQRKQYTKLETISGQGVRSMMYAHNVMLLLGVIYCLIIVILGATAWAVPQEELNLTPLTYPYVKYPQGYELLSGVLMILVFAYMFILTVFYWKRIITQWWRKKDVTLEMVWVMALTLGLTVYTNPFNAIVVIEEALEILDPRQITLEIEFIMSTVESVAFSVVTTWYIWTTAHSYRYLDRKPGILFYIPKVLVVAGGLVIRILAYQDNVFLNEMALISIFRYCTFIPQDPRIREDPTPLCWALWLMFVELVGVCWTLFDVFWTRHCLKKVDYMRFRSKQIGFRFFVYFNASFYIFYWITMLVVITVTVDAQTLFYALGGRWWFRFSSRIYPFGMLLMLSSYTYVTATVNLPAHFHARLFFFGCKPCVRGSLEREEGLVDEIEPITYRSTEPQSFAGRRMDLPTTCFTMQTHVLMFNFAWLVYYYGTEKFNNLAIKQDVFKFEVADHVVAKATDTHALVIDGEDRVVIAFRGTASGKNVWTDLKITQRPVREVIPSIGVAQVNTDLLASSAWRKANVHSGFATAYSAVAKQVLEKVKDLYDAKPRPLYFTGHSLGGCLATLCSLDCYVSLGINSRDIFVSSFGSPRLGNNAFREVYDNSIVSCWRIIVGPDMVAKLPRWGYKHCGKKVLLTTDGDLFLDPTALELKL
;
A
#
# COMPACT_ATOMS: atom_id res chain seq x y z
N MET A 1 25.59 -17.38 0.56
CA MET A 1 24.69 -16.60 1.44
C MET A 1 23.25 -16.94 1.06
N GLN A 2 22.42 -17.39 2.00
CA GLN A 2 20.98 -17.50 1.74
C GLN A 2 20.42 -16.10 1.47
N ARG A 3 19.78 -15.92 0.31
CA ARG A 3 19.21 -14.64 -0.11
C ARG A 3 18.01 -14.32 0.77
N LYS A 4 18.13 -13.26 1.58
CA LYS A 4 17.03 -12.77 2.41
C LYS A 4 15.89 -12.34 1.50
N GLN A 5 14.71 -12.91 1.70
CA GLN A 5 13.55 -12.62 0.87
C GLN A 5 12.63 -11.61 1.53
N TYR A 6 12.21 -10.62 0.76
CA TYR A 6 11.43 -9.48 1.24
C TYR A 6 9.93 -9.68 0.98
N THR A 7 9.11 -9.11 1.87
CA THR A 7 7.68 -8.92 1.65
C THR A 7 7.45 -7.79 0.65
N LYS A 8 6.29 -7.80 -0.01
CA LYS A 8 5.93 -6.77 -0.98
C LYS A 8 5.84 -5.40 -0.35
N LEU A 9 5.48 -5.30 0.93
CA LEU A 9 5.47 -4.04 1.67
C LEU A 9 6.86 -3.39 1.79
N GLU A 10 7.92 -4.20 1.84
CA GLU A 10 9.30 -3.70 1.98
C GLU A 10 9.86 -3.14 0.66
N THR A 11 9.26 -3.57 -0.46
CA THR A 11 9.75 -3.25 -1.80
C THR A 11 8.81 -2.35 -2.58
N ILE A 12 7.55 -2.23 -2.17
CA ILE A 12 6.58 -1.34 -2.80
C ILE A 12 7.02 0.10 -2.57
N SER A 13 6.98 0.89 -3.64
CA SER A 13 7.31 2.31 -3.55
C SER A 13 6.33 3.04 -2.64
N GLY A 14 6.74 4.19 -2.11
CA GLY A 14 5.87 5.02 -1.27
C GLY A 14 4.58 5.46 -1.98
N GLN A 15 4.59 5.52 -3.31
CA GLN A 15 3.39 5.76 -4.12
C GLN A 15 2.49 4.53 -4.20
N GLY A 16 3.05 3.33 -4.39
CA GLY A 16 2.27 2.10 -4.46
C GLY A 16 1.43 1.88 -3.19
N VAL A 17 2.03 2.12 -2.02
CA VAL A 17 1.31 2.09 -0.74
C VAL A 17 0.16 3.09 -0.72
N ARG A 18 0.38 4.32 -1.21
CA ARG A 18 -0.64 5.38 -1.25
C ARG A 18 -1.82 5.01 -2.13
N SER A 19 -1.57 4.51 -3.34
CA SER A 19 -2.63 4.10 -4.27
C SER A 19 -3.49 2.98 -3.68
N MET A 20 -2.84 1.98 -3.07
CA MET A 20 -3.52 0.88 -2.39
C MET A 20 -4.36 1.35 -1.21
N MET A 21 -3.83 2.24 -0.37
CA MET A 21 -4.59 2.82 0.76
C MET A 21 -5.76 3.69 0.31
N TYR A 22 -5.58 4.47 -0.75
CA TYR A 22 -6.68 5.26 -1.32
C TYR A 22 -7.82 4.35 -1.79
N ALA A 23 -7.48 3.28 -2.51
CA ALA A 23 -8.47 2.34 -3.02
C ALA A 23 -9.21 1.59 -1.89
N HIS A 24 -8.49 1.22 -0.82
CA HIS A 24 -9.09 0.66 0.38
C HIS A 24 -10.05 1.64 1.07
N ASN A 25 -9.63 2.88 1.29
CA ASN A 25 -10.46 3.89 1.94
C ASN A 25 -11.73 4.20 1.15
N VAL A 26 -11.67 4.17 -0.19
CA VAL A 26 -12.87 4.30 -1.03
C VAL A 26 -13.83 3.14 -0.78
N MET A 27 -13.34 1.90 -0.70
CA MET A 27 -14.19 0.75 -0.38
C MET A 27 -14.78 0.81 1.03
N LEU A 28 -14.01 1.29 2.01
CA LEU A 28 -14.54 1.53 3.36
C LEU A 28 -15.70 2.53 3.32
N LEU A 29 -15.50 3.68 2.66
CA LEU A 29 -16.53 4.70 2.54
C LEU A 29 -17.79 4.19 1.83
N LEU A 30 -17.62 3.46 0.71
CA LEU A 30 -18.74 2.84 0.00
C LEU A 30 -19.49 1.82 0.86
N GLY A 31 -18.77 1.01 1.63
CA GLY A 31 -19.35 0.06 2.57
C GLY A 31 -20.18 0.74 3.66
N VAL A 32 -19.63 1.78 4.29
CA VAL A 32 -20.33 2.59 5.30
C VAL A 32 -21.60 3.23 4.72
N ILE A 33 -21.49 3.87 3.55
CA ILE A 33 -22.64 4.53 2.89
C ILE A 33 -23.73 3.50 2.59
N TYR A 34 -23.35 2.33 2.05
CA TYR A 34 -24.31 1.26 1.78
C TYR A 34 -25.02 0.81 3.06
N CYS A 35 -24.27 0.52 4.14
CA CYS A 35 -24.85 0.12 5.42
C CYS A 35 -25.81 1.18 5.97
N LEU A 36 -25.46 2.47 5.88
CA LEU A 36 -26.33 3.56 6.32
C LEU A 36 -27.63 3.63 5.51
N ILE A 37 -27.57 3.43 4.19
CA ILE A 37 -28.78 3.38 3.35
C ILE A 37 -29.69 2.23 3.80
N ILE A 38 -29.13 1.04 4.01
CA ILE A 38 -29.90 -0.13 4.47
C ILE A 38 -30.49 0.10 5.86
N VAL A 39 -29.74 0.70 6.76
CA VAL A 39 -30.20 1.07 8.10
C VAL A 39 -31.37 2.07 8.02
N ILE A 40 -31.28 3.09 7.17
CA ILE A 40 -32.35 4.08 6.99
C ILE A 40 -33.59 3.42 6.38
N LEU A 41 -33.44 2.60 5.34
CA LEU A 41 -34.54 1.89 4.72
C LEU A 41 -35.21 0.92 5.71
N GLY A 42 -34.39 0.18 6.47
CA GLY A 42 -34.83 -0.70 7.56
C GLY A 42 -35.68 0.03 8.60
N ALA A 43 -35.23 1.20 9.03
CA ALA A 43 -35.94 2.01 10.03
C ALA A 43 -37.16 2.77 9.50
N THR A 44 -37.37 2.82 8.19
CA THR A 44 -38.43 3.63 7.57
C THR A 44 -39.33 2.81 6.64
N ALA A 45 -38.87 2.55 5.42
CA ALA A 45 -39.66 1.93 4.36
C ALA A 45 -39.91 0.43 4.58
N TRP A 46 -39.05 -0.26 5.32
CA TRP A 46 -39.12 -1.70 5.57
C TRP A 46 -39.54 -2.03 7.00
N ALA A 47 -39.83 -1.01 7.82
CA ALA A 47 -40.34 -1.17 9.16
C ALA A 47 -41.79 -1.66 9.09
N VAL A 48 -42.10 -2.74 9.80
CA VAL A 48 -43.47 -3.27 9.93
C VAL A 48 -44.12 -2.64 11.16
N PRO A 49 -45.34 -2.09 11.03
CA PRO A 49 -46.10 -1.55 12.16
C PRO A 49 -46.35 -2.62 13.23
N GLN A 50 -46.29 -2.22 14.51
CA GLN A 50 -46.53 -3.13 15.64
C GLN A 50 -47.92 -3.78 15.63
N GLU A 51 -48.91 -3.11 15.07
CA GLU A 51 -50.29 -3.60 14.98
C GLU A 51 -50.43 -4.83 14.06
N GLU A 52 -49.50 -5.05 13.13
CA GLU A 52 -49.50 -6.21 12.23
C GLU A 52 -48.81 -7.45 12.83
N LEU A 53 -48.09 -7.29 13.95
CA LEU A 53 -47.40 -8.36 14.65
C LEU A 53 -48.33 -8.95 15.72
N ASN A 54 -49.04 -10.04 15.40
CA ASN A 54 -49.86 -10.83 16.34
C ASN A 54 -49.03 -11.58 17.42
N LEU A 55 -47.90 -11.01 17.85
CA LEU A 55 -46.94 -11.58 18.78
C LEU A 55 -46.94 -10.75 20.08
N THR A 56 -46.89 -11.42 21.24
CA THR A 56 -46.75 -10.86 22.61
C THR A 56 -45.86 -9.60 22.68
N PRO A 57 -46.05 -8.66 23.64
CA PRO A 57 -45.73 -7.24 23.50
C PRO A 57 -44.22 -7.01 23.32
N LEU A 58 -43.79 -7.07 22.06
CA LEU A 58 -42.41 -6.85 21.66
C LEU A 58 -42.33 -5.42 21.14
N THR A 59 -41.65 -4.56 21.89
CA THR A 59 -41.54 -3.12 21.58
C THR A 59 -40.42 -2.81 20.58
N TYR A 60 -40.11 -3.74 19.67
CA TYR A 60 -38.98 -3.61 18.74
C TYR A 60 -39.44 -3.20 17.33
N PRO A 61 -38.69 -2.34 16.63
CA PRO A 61 -38.93 -2.08 15.21
C PRO A 61 -38.58 -3.34 14.41
N TYR A 62 -39.61 -3.98 13.84
CA TYR A 62 -39.47 -5.17 13.00
C TYR A 62 -39.14 -4.75 11.57
N VAL A 63 -38.11 -5.33 10.97
CA VAL A 63 -37.76 -5.08 9.56
C VAL A 63 -38.15 -6.28 8.70
N LYS A 64 -39.02 -6.06 7.70
CA LYS A 64 -39.27 -7.03 6.62
C LYS A 64 -38.52 -6.59 5.38
N TYR A 65 -37.46 -7.31 5.03
CA TYR A 65 -36.74 -6.99 3.81
C TYR A 65 -37.58 -7.32 2.57
N PRO A 66 -37.55 -6.47 1.53
CA PRO A 66 -38.18 -6.82 0.26
C PRO A 66 -37.53 -8.06 -0.35
N GLN A 67 -38.34 -8.96 -0.92
CA GLN A 67 -37.87 -10.19 -1.58
C GLN A 67 -36.72 -9.92 -2.59
N GLY A 68 -36.83 -8.85 -3.39
CA GLY A 68 -35.79 -8.46 -4.35
C GLY A 68 -34.47 -8.06 -3.68
N TYR A 69 -34.51 -7.48 -2.48
CA TYR A 69 -33.31 -7.17 -1.70
C TYR A 69 -32.68 -8.43 -1.12
N GLU A 70 -33.48 -9.35 -0.56
CA GLU A 70 -32.99 -10.62 -0.01
C GLU A 70 -32.29 -11.46 -1.08
N LEU A 71 -32.90 -11.57 -2.26
CA LEU A 71 -32.31 -12.26 -3.40
C LEU A 71 -31.00 -11.62 -3.85
N LEU A 72 -30.98 -10.29 -4.00
CA LEU A 72 -29.77 -9.56 -4.38
C LEU A 72 -28.66 -9.71 -3.34
N SER A 73 -29.00 -9.60 -2.05
CA SER A 73 -28.08 -9.76 -0.94
C SER A 73 -27.46 -11.16 -0.92
N GLY A 74 -28.27 -12.20 -1.05
CA GLY A 74 -27.79 -13.59 -1.12
C GLY A 74 -26.83 -13.82 -2.30
N VAL A 75 -27.17 -13.34 -3.49
CA VAL A 75 -26.29 -13.45 -4.67
C VAL A 75 -24.96 -12.72 -4.43
N LEU A 76 -25.00 -11.51 -3.88
CA LEU A 76 -23.79 -10.74 -3.58
C LEU A 76 -22.91 -11.44 -2.53
N MET A 77 -23.50 -12.07 -1.51
CA MET A 77 -22.77 -12.86 -0.51
C MET A 77 -22.04 -14.05 -1.15
N ILE A 78 -22.70 -14.78 -2.05
CA ILE A 78 -22.08 -15.90 -2.79
C ILE A 78 -20.91 -15.40 -3.66
N LEU A 79 -21.05 -14.24 -4.30
CA LEU A 79 -19.97 -13.64 -5.09
C LEU A 79 -18.77 -13.23 -4.20
N VAL A 80 -19.03 -12.67 -3.03
CA VAL A 80 -17.98 -12.33 -2.05
C VAL A 80 -17.28 -13.60 -1.56
N PHE A 81 -18.02 -14.66 -1.24
CA PHE A 81 -17.45 -15.94 -0.87
C PHE A 81 -16.51 -16.48 -1.95
N ALA A 82 -16.98 -16.53 -3.19
CA ALA A 82 -16.18 -16.98 -4.33
C ALA A 82 -14.89 -16.15 -4.47
N TYR A 83 -14.99 -14.83 -4.30
CA TYR A 83 -13.85 -13.94 -4.30
C TYR A 83 -12.86 -14.26 -3.16
N MET A 84 -13.33 -14.41 -1.92
CA MET A 84 -12.51 -14.73 -0.75
C MET A 84 -11.81 -16.09 -0.91
N PHE A 85 -12.55 -17.08 -1.41
CA PHE A 85 -12.01 -18.41 -1.68
C PHE A 85 -10.90 -18.37 -2.73
N ILE A 86 -11.13 -17.70 -3.86
CA ILE A 86 -10.11 -17.53 -4.91
C ILE A 86 -8.86 -16.81 -4.36
N LEU A 87 -9.06 -15.76 -3.56
CA LEU A 87 -7.97 -15.02 -2.92
C LEU A 87 -7.15 -15.92 -1.98
N THR A 88 -7.83 -16.70 -1.13
CA THR A 88 -7.21 -17.67 -0.21
C THR A 88 -6.40 -18.71 -0.97
N VAL A 89 -7.00 -19.38 -1.96
CA VAL A 89 -6.31 -20.40 -2.77
C VAL A 89 -5.11 -19.80 -3.48
N PHE A 90 -5.24 -18.60 -4.06
CA PHE A 90 -4.14 -17.92 -4.72
C PHE A 90 -3.00 -17.62 -3.75
N TYR A 91 -3.30 -17.00 -2.60
CA TYR A 91 -2.31 -16.65 -1.59
C TYR A 91 -1.58 -17.90 -1.07
N TRP A 92 -2.34 -18.92 -0.68
CA TRP A 92 -1.81 -20.19 -0.18
C TRP A 92 -0.92 -20.89 -1.19
N LYS A 93 -1.36 -21.00 -2.45
CA LYS A 93 -0.56 -21.59 -3.53
C LYS A 93 0.80 -20.92 -3.64
N ARG A 94 0.87 -19.59 -3.53
CA ARG A 94 2.13 -18.83 -3.62
C ARG A 94 3.06 -19.11 -2.45
N ILE A 95 2.54 -19.11 -1.22
CA ILE A 95 3.35 -19.35 -0.02
C ILE A 95 3.81 -20.82 0.05
N ILE A 96 2.94 -21.78 -0.25
CA ILE A 96 3.31 -23.21 -0.28
C ILE A 96 4.36 -23.49 -1.35
N THR A 97 4.20 -22.92 -2.56
CA THR A 97 5.21 -23.05 -3.62
C THR A 97 6.58 -22.51 -3.19
N GLN A 98 6.59 -21.41 -2.46
CA GLN A 98 7.83 -20.82 -1.93
C GLN A 98 8.45 -21.70 -0.85
N TRP A 99 7.64 -22.24 0.06
CA TRP A 99 8.09 -23.19 1.08
C TRP A 99 8.75 -24.42 0.43
N TRP A 100 8.11 -25.00 -0.59
CA TRP A 100 8.66 -26.14 -1.33
C TRP A 100 9.97 -25.81 -2.07
N ARG A 101 10.12 -24.57 -2.53
CA ARG A 101 11.37 -24.07 -3.13
C ARG A 101 12.48 -23.77 -2.11
N LYS A 102 12.31 -24.16 -0.83
CA LYS A 102 13.24 -23.90 0.28
C LYS A 102 13.61 -22.42 0.42
N LYS A 103 12.68 -21.54 0.05
CA LYS A 103 12.80 -20.10 0.21
C LYS A 103 12.21 -19.68 1.55
N ASP A 104 12.72 -18.59 2.13
CA ASP A 104 12.27 -18.11 3.44
C ASP A 104 10.80 -17.68 3.41
N VAL A 105 9.98 -18.31 4.27
CA VAL A 105 8.60 -17.91 4.55
C VAL A 105 8.57 -17.24 5.92
N THR A 106 8.04 -16.02 5.98
CA THR A 106 7.94 -15.28 7.25
C THR A 106 6.73 -15.76 8.07
N LEU A 107 6.75 -15.54 9.39
CA LEU A 107 5.62 -15.92 10.25
C LEU A 107 4.37 -15.11 9.93
N GLU A 108 4.54 -13.84 9.55
CA GLU A 108 3.46 -12.97 9.11
C GLU A 108 2.73 -13.55 7.89
N MET A 109 3.46 -14.16 6.93
CA MET A 109 2.85 -14.85 5.80
C MET A 109 1.95 -16.01 6.25
N VAL A 110 2.41 -16.80 7.23
CA VAL A 110 1.64 -17.92 7.78
C VAL A 110 0.41 -17.43 8.53
N TRP A 111 0.51 -16.35 9.30
CA TRP A 111 -0.64 -15.78 10.00
C TRP A 111 -1.66 -15.19 9.02
N VAL A 112 -1.21 -14.60 7.91
CA VAL A 112 -2.11 -14.16 6.85
C VAL A 112 -2.78 -15.35 6.14
N MET A 113 -2.10 -16.49 5.97
CA MET A 113 -2.76 -17.71 5.48
C MET A 113 -3.93 -18.13 6.38
N ALA A 114 -3.73 -18.10 7.71
CA ALA A 114 -4.78 -18.39 8.67
C ALA A 114 -5.90 -17.34 8.62
N LEU A 115 -5.56 -16.06 8.50
CA LEU A 115 -6.53 -14.96 8.35
C LEU A 115 -7.40 -15.14 7.10
N THR A 116 -6.81 -15.37 5.93
CA THR A 116 -7.59 -15.53 4.68
C THR A 116 -8.51 -16.74 4.75
N LEU A 117 -8.05 -17.84 5.33
CA LEU A 117 -8.87 -19.04 5.54
C LEU A 117 -10.04 -18.75 6.48
N GLY A 118 -9.79 -18.20 7.67
CA GLY A 118 -10.85 -17.91 8.64
C GLY A 118 -11.86 -16.91 8.12
N LEU A 119 -11.44 -15.90 7.36
CA LEU A 119 -12.35 -14.96 6.72
C LEU A 119 -13.14 -15.59 5.56
N THR A 120 -12.58 -16.58 4.86
CA THR A 120 -13.33 -17.36 3.87
C THR A 120 -14.41 -18.21 4.53
N VAL A 121 -14.09 -18.85 5.67
CA VAL A 121 -15.05 -19.59 6.49
C VAL A 121 -16.15 -18.66 7.03
N TYR A 122 -15.80 -17.46 7.48
CA TYR A 122 -16.77 -16.46 7.92
C TYR A 122 -17.73 -16.03 6.78
N THR A 123 -17.23 -15.92 5.56
CA THR A 123 -18.06 -15.53 4.39
C THR A 123 -18.76 -16.72 3.72
N ASN A 124 -18.84 -17.88 4.36
CA ASN A 124 -19.43 -19.09 3.79
C ASN A 124 -20.87 -18.84 3.28
N PRO A 125 -21.28 -19.42 2.13
CA PRO A 125 -22.53 -19.05 1.48
C PRO A 125 -23.77 -19.71 2.10
N PHE A 126 -23.66 -20.46 3.21
CA PHE A 126 -24.80 -21.19 3.77
C PHE A 126 -25.97 -20.26 4.09
N ASN A 127 -25.74 -19.21 4.88
CA ASN A 127 -26.78 -18.25 5.23
C ASN A 127 -27.37 -17.55 4.00
N ALA A 128 -26.55 -17.31 2.97
CA ALA A 128 -27.01 -16.73 1.71
C ALA A 128 -27.92 -17.69 0.91
N ILE A 129 -27.61 -18.99 0.90
CA ILE A 129 -28.44 -20.01 0.24
C ILE A 129 -29.80 -20.09 0.93
N VAL A 130 -29.82 -20.16 2.27
CA VAL A 130 -31.09 -20.22 3.01
C VAL A 130 -31.95 -18.97 2.74
N VAL A 131 -31.35 -17.78 2.73
CA VAL A 131 -32.07 -16.53 2.40
C VAL A 131 -32.63 -16.54 0.98
N ILE A 132 -31.90 -17.09 0.00
CA ILE A 132 -32.39 -17.20 -1.38
C ILE A 132 -33.55 -18.20 -1.46
N GLU A 133 -33.45 -19.36 -0.80
CA GLU A 133 -34.49 -20.38 -0.82
C GLU A 133 -35.77 -19.92 -0.12
N GLU A 134 -35.65 -19.19 0.99
CA GLU A 134 -36.76 -18.50 1.67
C GLU A 134 -37.39 -17.44 0.76
N ALA A 135 -36.58 -16.59 0.13
CA ALA A 135 -37.05 -15.56 -0.79
C ALA A 135 -37.74 -16.13 -2.03
N LEU A 136 -37.40 -17.35 -2.46
CA LEU A 136 -38.05 -18.04 -3.58
C LEU A 136 -39.23 -18.93 -3.16
N GLU A 137 -39.58 -18.94 -1.87
CA GLU A 137 -40.63 -19.80 -1.29
C GLU A 137 -40.41 -21.31 -1.55
N ILE A 138 -39.15 -21.72 -1.72
CA ILE A 138 -38.79 -23.12 -2.04
C ILE A 138 -38.72 -23.99 -0.77
N LEU A 139 -38.34 -23.40 0.36
CA LEU A 139 -38.16 -24.10 1.62
C LEU A 139 -39.30 -23.81 2.61
N ASP A 140 -39.97 -24.87 3.05
CA ASP A 140 -40.86 -24.81 4.22
C ASP A 140 -39.96 -24.94 5.47
N PRO A 141 -39.92 -23.96 6.40
CA PRO A 141 -38.95 -23.92 7.49
C PRO A 141 -39.19 -25.07 8.49
N ARG A 142 -38.57 -26.22 8.23
CA ARG A 142 -38.50 -27.34 9.17
C ARG A 142 -37.44 -27.05 10.24
N GLN A 143 -37.71 -27.45 11.47
CA GLN A 143 -36.84 -27.30 12.65
C GLN A 143 -35.38 -27.72 12.42
N ILE A 144 -35.13 -28.71 11.55
CA ILE A 144 -33.79 -29.20 11.18
C ILE A 144 -32.95 -28.12 10.47
N THR A 145 -33.57 -27.28 9.61
CA THR A 145 -32.86 -26.21 8.89
C THR A 145 -32.34 -25.13 9.84
N LEU A 146 -33.11 -24.85 10.91
CA LEU A 146 -32.74 -23.84 11.92
C LEU A 146 -31.56 -24.29 12.79
N GLU A 147 -31.50 -25.57 13.19
CA GLU A 147 -30.36 -26.09 13.97
C GLU A 147 -29.04 -25.98 13.19
N ILE A 148 -29.07 -26.31 11.89
CA ILE A 148 -27.90 -26.21 11.01
C ILE A 148 -27.48 -24.74 10.85
N GLU A 149 -28.43 -23.83 10.65
CA GLU A 149 -28.17 -22.38 10.54
C GLU A 149 -27.44 -21.83 11.77
N PHE A 150 -27.85 -22.24 12.97
CA PHE A 150 -27.18 -21.83 14.20
C PHE A 150 -25.76 -22.39 14.32
N ILE A 151 -25.55 -23.66 13.97
CA ILE A 151 -24.21 -24.26 13.96
C ILE A 151 -23.32 -23.49 12.99
N MET A 152 -23.79 -23.25 11.77
CA MET A 152 -23.03 -22.52 10.75
C MET A 152 -22.71 -21.09 11.17
N SER A 153 -23.69 -20.37 11.73
CA SER A 153 -23.47 -19.02 12.27
C SER A 153 -22.43 -19.03 13.41
N THR A 154 -22.42 -20.07 14.25
CA THR A 154 -21.46 -20.21 15.35
C THR A 154 -20.06 -20.42 14.80
N VAL A 155 -19.92 -21.29 13.80
CA VAL A 155 -18.67 -21.54 13.09
C VAL A 155 -18.15 -20.25 12.45
N GLU A 156 -19.01 -19.48 11.78
CA GLU A 156 -18.68 -18.19 11.16
C GLU A 156 -18.16 -17.21 12.22
N SER A 157 -18.92 -16.97 13.28
CA SER A 157 -18.57 -16.03 14.35
C SER A 157 -17.26 -16.40 15.06
N VAL A 158 -17.09 -17.68 15.38
CA VAL A 158 -15.86 -18.22 15.97
C VAL A 158 -14.69 -18.02 15.01
N ALA A 159 -14.84 -18.41 13.74
CA ALA A 159 -13.77 -18.29 12.75
C ALA A 159 -13.27 -16.86 12.65
N PHE A 160 -14.17 -15.88 12.53
CA PHE A 160 -13.83 -14.46 12.46
C PHE A 160 -13.04 -14.00 13.70
N SER A 161 -13.60 -14.20 14.90
CA SER A 161 -13.01 -13.67 16.14
C SER A 161 -11.63 -14.25 16.42
N VAL A 162 -11.46 -15.56 16.20
CA VAL A 162 -10.23 -16.29 16.44
C VAL A 162 -9.14 -15.76 15.52
N VAL A 163 -9.39 -15.68 14.21
CA VAL A 163 -8.34 -15.30 13.26
C VAL A 163 -8.01 -13.82 13.31
N THR A 164 -8.99 -12.94 13.57
CA THR A 164 -8.75 -11.49 13.68
C THR A 164 -7.97 -11.16 14.95
N THR A 165 -8.40 -11.68 16.11
CA THR A 165 -7.69 -11.51 17.39
C THR A 165 -6.28 -12.07 17.31
N TRP A 166 -6.13 -13.29 16.76
CA TRP A 166 -4.83 -13.91 16.57
C TRP A 166 -3.92 -13.06 15.68
N TYR A 167 -4.40 -12.66 14.50
CA TYR A 167 -3.61 -11.92 13.53
C TYR A 167 -3.15 -10.55 14.07
N ILE A 168 -4.05 -9.76 14.65
CA ILE A 168 -3.72 -8.43 15.17
C ILE A 168 -2.69 -8.56 16.29
N TRP A 169 -2.93 -9.46 17.26
CA TRP A 169 -2.07 -9.56 18.43
C TRP A 169 -0.70 -10.16 18.10
N THR A 170 -0.65 -11.24 17.31
CA THR A 170 0.63 -11.82 16.87
C THR A 170 1.45 -10.81 16.07
N THR A 171 0.84 -10.11 15.13
CA THR A 171 1.53 -9.14 14.27
C THR A 171 2.02 -7.93 15.07
N ALA A 172 1.21 -7.36 15.96
CA ALA A 172 1.63 -6.26 16.83
C ALA A 172 2.85 -6.63 17.70
N HIS A 173 2.86 -7.85 18.23
CA HIS A 173 3.94 -8.37 19.05
C HIS A 173 5.19 -8.74 18.22
N SER A 174 5.05 -9.19 16.97
CA SER A 174 6.20 -9.68 16.17
C SER A 174 7.16 -8.57 15.75
N TYR A 175 6.67 -7.36 15.50
CA TYR A 175 7.51 -6.27 14.98
C TYR A 175 8.66 -5.85 15.90
N ARG A 176 8.55 -6.06 17.23
CA ARG A 176 9.65 -5.79 18.17
C ARG A 176 10.71 -6.90 18.24
N TYR A 177 10.44 -8.07 17.66
CA TYR A 177 11.43 -9.13 17.49
C TYR A 177 12.29 -8.80 16.29
N LEU A 178 13.41 -8.11 16.49
CA LEU A 178 14.28 -7.61 15.42
C LEU A 178 15.01 -8.75 14.68
N ASP A 179 16.09 -9.27 15.24
CA ASP A 179 16.92 -10.33 14.64
C ASP A 179 16.62 -11.72 15.20
N ARG A 180 15.69 -11.84 16.16
CA ARG A 180 15.32 -13.10 16.82
C ARG A 180 13.96 -13.60 16.34
N LYS A 181 13.80 -14.93 16.29
CA LYS A 181 12.49 -15.55 16.07
C LYS A 181 11.72 -15.63 17.40
N PRO A 182 10.38 -15.52 17.39
CA PRO A 182 9.57 -15.70 18.59
C PRO A 182 9.67 -17.15 19.11
N GLY A 183 9.83 -17.31 20.42
CA GLY A 183 9.79 -18.61 21.10
C GLY A 183 8.39 -18.97 21.61
N ILE A 184 8.24 -20.07 22.34
CA ILE A 184 6.92 -20.57 22.78
C ILE A 184 6.14 -19.59 23.66
N LEU A 185 6.85 -18.83 24.52
CA LEU A 185 6.27 -17.81 25.39
C LEU A 185 5.57 -16.67 24.62
N PHE A 186 5.89 -16.49 23.34
CA PHE A 186 5.20 -15.54 22.48
C PHE A 186 3.73 -15.94 22.24
N TYR A 187 3.47 -17.24 22.11
CA TYR A 187 2.21 -17.82 21.68
C TYR A 187 1.25 -18.15 22.83
N ILE A 188 1.77 -18.64 23.96
CA ILE A 188 0.97 -19.07 25.12
C ILE A 188 -0.15 -18.09 25.50
N PRO A 189 0.11 -16.80 25.78
CA PRO A 189 -0.96 -15.88 26.19
C PRO A 189 -2.03 -15.68 25.10
N LYS A 190 -1.65 -15.76 23.83
CA LYS A 190 -2.58 -15.59 22.69
C LYS A 190 -3.49 -16.79 22.55
N VAL A 191 -2.91 -17.99 22.65
CA VAL A 191 -3.67 -19.24 22.61
C VAL A 191 -4.66 -19.28 23.78
N LEU A 192 -4.25 -18.88 24.99
CA LEU A 192 -5.12 -18.88 26.17
C LEU A 192 -6.33 -17.95 26.00
N VAL A 193 -6.15 -16.72 25.51
CA VAL A 193 -7.27 -15.78 25.30
C VAL A 193 -8.20 -16.25 24.19
N VAL A 194 -7.64 -16.71 23.07
CA VAL A 194 -8.42 -17.22 21.93
C VAL A 194 -9.20 -18.48 22.33
N ALA A 195 -8.57 -19.40 23.06
CA ALA A 195 -9.23 -20.60 23.59
C ALA A 195 -10.30 -20.25 24.63
N GLY A 196 -10.04 -19.29 25.52
CA GLY A 196 -11.01 -18.81 26.50
C GLY A 196 -12.26 -18.22 25.85
N GLY A 197 -12.09 -17.36 24.84
CA GLY A 197 -13.21 -16.82 24.06
C GLY A 197 -14.00 -17.89 23.32
N LEU A 198 -13.31 -18.89 22.75
CA LEU A 198 -13.94 -20.04 22.11
C LEU A 198 -14.79 -20.86 23.09
N VAL A 199 -14.23 -21.20 24.25
CA VAL A 199 -14.94 -21.96 25.29
C VAL A 199 -16.20 -21.21 25.75
N ILE A 200 -16.09 -19.90 25.99
CA ILE A 200 -17.25 -19.07 26.37
C ILE A 200 -18.36 -19.14 25.32
N ARG A 201 -18.02 -19.07 24.03
CA ARG A 201 -19.03 -19.13 22.95
C ARG A 201 -19.67 -20.51 22.82
N ILE A 202 -18.90 -21.58 22.99
CA ILE A 202 -19.43 -22.95 22.97
C ILE A 202 -20.39 -23.18 24.15
N LEU A 203 -20.03 -22.73 25.35
CA LEU A 203 -20.88 -22.86 26.53
C LEU A 203 -22.13 -21.97 26.45
N ALA A 204 -21.98 -20.73 25.98
CA ALA A 204 -23.12 -19.84 25.73
C ALA A 204 -24.12 -20.45 24.74
N TYR A 205 -23.63 -21.13 23.70
CA TYR A 205 -24.47 -21.85 22.75
C TYR A 205 -25.29 -22.98 23.41
N GLN A 206 -24.72 -23.72 24.37
CA GLN A 206 -25.46 -24.74 25.14
C GLN A 206 -26.62 -24.15 25.94
N ASP A 207 -26.48 -22.89 26.35
CA ASP A 207 -27.52 -22.11 27.04
C ASP A 207 -28.41 -21.31 26.07
N ASN A 208 -28.39 -21.61 24.78
CA ASN A 208 -29.17 -20.94 23.73
C ASN A 208 -28.83 -19.44 23.55
N VAL A 209 -27.62 -19.03 23.90
CA VAL A 209 -27.11 -17.66 23.75
C VAL A 209 -26.09 -17.59 22.62
N PHE A 210 -26.40 -16.81 21.59
CA PHE A 210 -25.52 -16.54 20.46
C PHE A 210 -24.86 -15.17 20.61
N LEU A 211 -23.56 -15.18 20.90
CA LEU A 211 -22.74 -13.99 21.12
C LEU A 211 -22.22 -13.43 19.78
N ASN A 212 -22.07 -12.11 19.72
CA ASN A 212 -21.53 -11.43 18.54
C ASN A 212 -20.05 -11.74 18.32
N GLU A 213 -19.64 -11.78 17.06
CA GLU A 213 -18.27 -12.04 16.63
C GLU A 213 -17.29 -10.90 16.95
N MET A 214 -17.76 -9.65 16.98
CA MET A 214 -16.94 -8.46 17.29
C MET A 214 -16.81 -8.25 18.79
N ALA A 215 -15.62 -7.80 19.19
CA ALA A 215 -15.34 -7.47 20.57
C ALA A 215 -16.32 -6.43 21.14
N LEU A 216 -16.80 -6.69 22.36
CA LEU A 216 -17.68 -5.83 23.17
C LEU A 216 -19.09 -5.62 22.60
N ILE A 217 -19.40 -6.07 21.39
CA ILE A 217 -20.71 -5.81 20.78
C ILE A 217 -21.85 -6.50 21.52
N SER A 218 -21.63 -7.71 22.04
CA SER A 218 -22.64 -8.48 22.78
C SER A 218 -23.22 -7.72 23.97
N ILE A 219 -22.38 -7.01 24.75
CA ILE A 219 -22.84 -6.24 25.91
C ILE A 219 -23.60 -4.98 25.49
N PHE A 220 -23.18 -4.29 24.43
CA PHE A 220 -23.93 -3.14 23.90
C PHE A 220 -25.31 -3.57 23.42
N ARG A 221 -25.38 -4.69 22.69
CA ARG A 221 -26.65 -5.25 22.23
C ARG A 221 -27.55 -5.64 23.40
N TYR A 222 -27.01 -6.31 24.41
CA TYR A 222 -27.74 -6.62 25.64
C TYR A 222 -28.33 -5.35 26.27
N CYS A 223 -27.54 -4.29 26.47
CA CYS A 223 -28.01 -3.02 27.03
C CYS A 223 -29.14 -2.37 26.22
N THR A 224 -29.17 -2.54 24.90
CA THR A 224 -30.30 -2.07 24.08
C THR A 224 -31.56 -2.91 24.23
N PHE A 225 -31.42 -4.19 24.60
CA PHE A 225 -32.55 -5.12 24.75
C PHE A 225 -33.23 -5.07 26.15
N ILE A 226 -32.50 -4.82 27.24
CA ILE A 226 -33.05 -4.76 28.62
C ILE A 226 -34.29 -3.86 28.80
N PRO A 227 -34.35 -2.66 28.18
CA PRO A 227 -35.51 -1.78 28.34
C PRO A 227 -36.76 -2.32 27.63
N GLN A 228 -36.59 -3.24 26.67
CA GLN A 228 -37.57 -3.56 25.63
C GLN A 228 -38.22 -4.94 25.81
N ASP A 229 -37.58 -5.87 26.55
CA ASP A 229 -38.15 -7.20 26.88
C ASP A 229 -38.03 -7.53 28.39
N PRO A 230 -39.16 -7.64 29.11
CA PRO A 230 -39.18 -8.03 30.53
C PRO A 230 -38.54 -9.40 30.81
N ARG A 231 -38.58 -10.35 29.87
CA ARG A 231 -38.06 -11.73 30.05
C ARG A 231 -36.54 -11.75 30.22
N ILE A 232 -35.83 -10.80 29.62
CA ILE A 232 -34.38 -10.62 29.80
C ILE A 232 -34.04 -10.21 31.25
N ARG A 233 -34.99 -9.62 31.97
CA ARG A 233 -34.81 -9.32 33.41
C ARG A 233 -35.07 -10.52 34.30
N GLU A 234 -35.83 -11.50 33.81
CA GLU A 234 -36.17 -12.73 34.54
C GLU A 234 -35.07 -13.79 34.43
N ASP A 235 -34.37 -13.86 33.28
CA ASP A 235 -33.22 -14.75 33.07
C ASP A 235 -31.90 -13.96 32.90
N PRO A 236 -30.99 -13.97 33.91
CA PRO A 236 -29.70 -13.29 33.82
C PRO A 236 -28.65 -14.04 32.98
N THR A 237 -28.93 -15.25 32.50
CA THR A 237 -27.97 -16.10 31.78
C THR A 237 -27.32 -15.42 30.57
N PRO A 238 -28.06 -14.73 29.68
CA PRO A 238 -27.46 -14.03 28.54
C PRO A 238 -26.55 -12.86 28.95
N LEU A 239 -26.87 -12.18 30.06
CA LEU A 239 -26.03 -11.13 30.64
C LEU A 239 -24.71 -11.70 31.14
N CYS A 240 -24.77 -12.80 31.90
CA CYS A 240 -23.59 -13.46 32.42
C CYS A 240 -22.63 -13.83 31.28
N TRP A 241 -23.14 -14.48 30.22
CA TRP A 241 -22.31 -14.82 29.06
C TRP A 241 -21.74 -13.60 28.34
N ALA A 242 -22.54 -12.55 28.14
CA ALA A 242 -22.06 -11.30 27.55
C ALA A 242 -20.96 -10.62 28.38
N LEU A 243 -21.09 -10.60 29.71
CA LEU A 243 -20.09 -10.04 30.63
C LEU A 243 -18.81 -10.87 30.67
N TRP A 244 -18.92 -12.20 30.70
CA TRP A 244 -17.76 -13.10 30.66
C TRP A 244 -16.98 -12.94 29.36
N LEU A 245 -17.68 -12.91 28.22
CA LEU A 245 -17.05 -12.66 26.92
C LEU A 245 -16.40 -11.27 26.89
N MET A 246 -17.11 -10.24 27.34
CA MET A 246 -16.59 -8.87 27.43
C MET A 246 -15.30 -8.81 28.25
N PHE A 247 -15.21 -9.52 29.38
CA PHE A 247 -14.01 -9.56 30.21
C PHE A 247 -12.82 -10.15 29.45
N VAL A 248 -12.99 -11.31 28.80
CA VAL A 248 -11.91 -11.95 28.02
C VAL A 248 -11.50 -11.08 26.82
N GLU A 249 -12.45 -10.50 26.13
CA GLU A 249 -12.20 -9.59 24.99
C GLU A 249 -11.48 -8.32 25.44
N LEU A 250 -11.86 -7.72 26.57
CA LEU A 250 -11.20 -6.54 27.11
C LEU A 250 -9.76 -6.83 27.52
N VAL A 251 -9.50 -7.98 28.17
CA VAL A 251 -8.13 -8.41 28.47
C VAL A 251 -7.31 -8.54 27.18
N GLY A 252 -7.86 -9.18 26.14
CA GLY A 252 -7.20 -9.31 24.83
C GLY A 252 -6.92 -7.96 24.16
N VAL A 253 -7.90 -7.05 24.16
CA VAL A 253 -7.76 -5.70 23.58
C VAL A 253 -6.73 -4.87 24.34
N CYS A 254 -6.82 -4.81 25.67
CA CYS A 254 -5.86 -4.08 26.51
C CYS A 254 -4.44 -4.60 26.33
N TRP A 255 -4.25 -5.92 26.26
CA TRP A 255 -2.93 -6.51 26.03
C TRP A 255 -2.40 -6.20 24.63
N THR A 256 -3.26 -6.28 23.62
CA THR A 256 -2.90 -5.92 22.25
C THR A 256 -2.47 -4.45 22.16
N LEU A 257 -3.18 -3.53 22.81
CA LEU A 257 -2.82 -2.12 22.88
C LEU A 257 -1.50 -1.90 23.61
N PHE A 258 -1.26 -2.61 24.71
CA PHE A 258 0.03 -2.61 25.40
C PHE A 258 1.15 -3.08 24.46
N ASP A 259 0.95 -4.16 23.71
CA ASP A 259 1.93 -4.67 22.75
C ASP A 259 2.19 -3.66 21.62
N VAL A 260 1.16 -3.00 21.10
CA VAL A 260 1.31 -1.90 20.13
C VAL A 260 2.15 -0.76 20.71
N PHE A 261 1.83 -0.30 21.92
CA PHE A 261 2.59 0.78 22.58
C PHE A 261 4.06 0.38 22.80
N TRP A 262 4.29 -0.79 23.35
CA TRP A 262 5.64 -1.28 23.64
C TRP A 262 6.46 -1.51 22.37
N THR A 263 5.85 -2.10 21.34
CA THR A 263 6.51 -2.28 20.05
C THR A 263 6.88 -0.95 19.40
N ARG A 264 6.00 0.07 19.48
CA ARG A 264 6.32 1.43 19.03
C ARG A 264 7.53 2.01 19.76
N HIS A 265 7.60 1.82 21.08
CA HIS A 265 8.71 2.29 21.90
C HIS A 265 10.03 1.60 21.54
N CYS A 266 10.03 0.28 21.38
CA CYS A 266 11.20 -0.48 20.94
C CYS A 266 11.70 0.00 19.57
N LEU A 267 10.80 0.16 18.60
CA LEU A 267 11.15 0.55 17.24
C LEU A 267 11.67 1.99 17.12
N LYS A 268 11.34 2.89 18.05
CA LYS A 268 11.91 4.25 18.08
C LYS A 268 13.38 4.29 18.50
N LYS A 269 13.85 3.29 19.25
CA LYS A 269 15.21 3.26 19.81
C LYS A 269 16.24 2.57 18.91
N VAL A 270 15.80 1.92 17.84
CA VAL A 270 16.66 1.14 16.95
C VAL A 270 17.06 1.96 15.74
N ASP A 271 18.20 1.61 15.15
CA ASP A 271 18.68 2.24 13.92
C ASP A 271 17.61 2.18 12.81
N TYR A 272 17.26 3.37 12.29
CA TYR A 272 16.20 3.51 11.30
C TYR A 272 16.50 2.74 10.02
N MET A 273 17.72 2.83 9.49
CA MET A 273 18.07 2.22 8.21
C MET A 273 18.19 0.71 8.30
N ARG A 274 18.73 0.18 9.39
CA ARG A 274 18.84 -1.26 9.61
C ARG A 274 17.47 -1.93 9.76
N PHE A 275 16.52 -1.29 10.42
CA PHE A 275 15.19 -1.85 10.70
C PHE A 275 14.04 -1.11 10.00
N ARG A 276 14.34 -0.37 8.93
CA ARG A 276 13.38 0.47 8.19
C ARG A 276 12.12 -0.29 7.83
N SER A 277 12.29 -1.47 7.26
CA SER A 277 11.21 -2.38 6.89
C SER A 277 10.25 -2.70 8.04
N LYS A 278 10.78 -2.99 9.23
CA LYS A 278 9.96 -3.28 10.42
C LYS A 278 9.24 -2.05 10.93
N GLN A 279 9.90 -0.89 10.89
CA GLN A 279 9.27 0.37 11.28
C GLN A 279 8.13 0.78 10.34
N ILE A 280 8.34 0.68 9.03
CA ILE A 280 7.31 0.95 8.02
C ILE A 280 6.18 -0.07 8.14
N GLY A 281 6.53 -1.36 8.23
CA GLY A 281 5.56 -2.43 8.39
C GLY A 281 4.67 -2.23 9.61
N PHE A 282 5.26 -1.91 10.76
CA PHE A 282 4.50 -1.66 11.98
C PHE A 282 3.61 -0.42 11.87
N ARG A 283 4.09 0.68 11.30
CA ARG A 283 3.29 1.89 11.08
C ARG A 283 2.11 1.63 10.14
N PHE A 284 2.36 0.91 9.04
CA PHE A 284 1.32 0.47 8.12
C PHE A 284 0.31 -0.40 8.85
N PHE A 285 0.76 -1.41 9.59
CA PHE A 285 -0.09 -2.31 10.37
C PHE A 285 -0.98 -1.54 11.33
N VAL A 286 -0.43 -0.64 12.15
CA VAL A 286 -1.21 0.15 13.12
C VAL A 286 -2.24 1.01 12.41
N TYR A 287 -1.80 1.80 11.41
CA TYR A 287 -2.71 2.70 10.68
C TYR A 287 -3.82 1.92 9.99
N PHE A 288 -3.48 0.87 9.26
CA PHE A 288 -4.40 0.09 8.43
C PHE A 288 -5.41 -0.69 9.28
N ASN A 289 -4.96 -1.36 10.35
CA ASN A 289 -5.87 -2.08 11.23
C ASN A 289 -6.72 -1.11 12.06
N ALA A 290 -6.16 -0.01 12.56
CA ALA A 290 -6.96 0.99 13.26
C ALA A 290 -8.04 1.58 12.36
N SER A 291 -7.72 1.97 11.12
CA SER A 291 -8.72 2.47 10.18
C SER A 291 -9.79 1.42 9.92
N PHE A 292 -9.42 0.19 9.60
CA PHE A 292 -10.39 -0.86 9.28
C PHE A 292 -11.31 -1.17 10.48
N TYR A 293 -10.74 -1.55 11.63
CA TYR A 293 -11.54 -2.03 12.77
C TYR A 293 -12.36 -0.93 13.42
N ILE A 294 -11.91 0.33 13.47
CA ILE A 294 -12.74 1.43 14.00
C ILE A 294 -13.97 1.63 13.11
N PHE A 295 -13.79 1.78 11.79
CA PHE A 295 -14.94 1.97 10.89
C PHE A 295 -15.84 0.74 10.89
N TYR A 296 -15.26 -0.47 10.81
CA TYR A 296 -16.02 -1.72 10.81
C TYR A 296 -16.83 -1.89 12.11
N TRP A 297 -16.23 -1.63 13.28
CA TRP A 297 -16.89 -1.75 14.57
C TRP A 297 -18.03 -0.74 14.74
N ILE A 298 -17.81 0.53 14.38
CA ILE A 298 -18.85 1.57 14.43
C ILE A 298 -20.01 1.23 13.49
N THR A 299 -19.71 0.83 12.25
CA THR A 299 -20.75 0.46 11.29
C THR A 299 -21.52 -0.77 11.77
N MET A 300 -20.84 -1.78 12.32
CA MET A 300 -21.49 -2.94 12.90
C MET A 300 -22.43 -2.54 14.03
N LEU A 301 -21.98 -1.70 14.98
CA LEU A 301 -22.80 -1.20 16.08
C LEU A 301 -24.07 -0.48 15.56
N VAL A 302 -23.94 0.39 14.56
CA VAL A 302 -25.09 1.09 13.95
C VAL A 302 -26.06 0.10 13.30
N VAL A 303 -25.55 -0.86 12.52
CA VAL A 303 -26.38 -1.88 11.87
C VAL A 303 -27.17 -2.65 12.92
N ILE A 304 -26.50 -3.27 13.89
CA ILE A 304 -27.18 -4.11 14.87
C ILE A 304 -28.17 -3.35 15.75
N THR A 305 -27.91 -2.06 16.05
CA THR A 305 -28.77 -1.28 16.95
C THR A 305 -30.08 -0.90 16.26
N VAL A 306 -30.06 -0.70 14.94
CA VAL A 306 -31.22 -0.22 14.19
C VAL A 306 -31.99 -1.35 13.51
N THR A 307 -31.31 -2.34 12.95
CA THR A 307 -31.97 -3.47 12.26
C THR A 307 -32.16 -4.63 13.25
N VAL A 308 -33.34 -4.72 13.85
CA VAL A 308 -33.77 -5.92 14.57
C VAL A 308 -34.47 -6.85 13.57
N ASP A 309 -33.77 -7.88 13.12
CA ASP A 309 -34.32 -8.84 12.14
C ASP A 309 -35.46 -9.66 12.76
N ALA A 310 -36.48 -9.95 11.94
CA ALA A 310 -37.69 -10.73 12.22
C ALA A 310 -37.47 -12.06 12.96
N GLN A 311 -36.28 -12.63 12.84
CA GLN A 311 -36.00 -13.99 13.28
C GLN A 311 -35.67 -14.11 14.76
N THR A 312 -35.33 -13.02 15.44
CA THR A 312 -35.26 -13.01 16.91
C THR A 312 -36.60 -13.45 17.53
N LEU A 313 -37.74 -13.23 16.82
CA LEU A 313 -39.06 -13.72 17.21
C LEU A 313 -39.37 -15.16 16.78
N PHE A 314 -38.91 -15.60 15.60
CA PHE A 314 -39.27 -16.94 15.08
C PHE A 314 -38.76 -18.08 15.97
N TYR A 315 -37.66 -17.89 16.71
CA TYR A 315 -37.10 -18.92 17.59
C TYR A 315 -37.87 -19.16 18.90
N ALA A 316 -38.88 -18.34 19.20
CA ALA A 316 -39.83 -18.62 20.29
C ALA A 316 -40.79 -19.78 19.95
N LEU A 317 -41.00 -20.08 18.67
CA LEU A 317 -41.89 -21.14 18.16
C LEU A 317 -41.20 -22.52 18.20
N GLY A 318 -40.92 -22.99 19.41
CA GLY A 318 -40.29 -24.31 19.66
C GLY A 318 -40.17 -24.70 21.14
N GLY A 319 -40.70 -23.87 22.05
CA GLY A 319 -40.71 -24.14 23.50
C GLY A 319 -39.43 -23.76 24.26
N ARG A 320 -38.40 -23.20 23.61
CA ARG A 320 -37.17 -22.67 24.24
C ARG A 320 -36.78 -21.32 23.64
N TRP A 321 -36.35 -20.38 24.48
CA TRP A 321 -35.93 -19.04 24.05
C TRP A 321 -34.46 -19.03 23.63
N TRP A 322 -34.17 -18.41 22.49
CA TRP A 322 -32.81 -18.19 22.00
C TRP A 322 -32.49 -16.70 22.01
N PHE A 323 -31.34 -16.33 22.57
CA PHE A 323 -30.87 -14.95 22.62
C PHE A 323 -29.79 -14.73 21.57
N ARG A 324 -30.09 -14.03 20.47
CA ARG A 324 -29.15 -13.75 19.38
C ARG A 324 -28.68 -12.29 19.42
N PHE A 325 -27.37 -12.08 19.58
CA PHE A 325 -26.74 -10.74 19.56
C PHE A 325 -26.06 -10.39 18.23
N SER A 326 -26.25 -11.20 17.18
CA SER A 326 -25.82 -10.94 15.80
C SER A 326 -27.03 -10.72 14.87
N SER A 327 -26.77 -10.20 13.66
CA SER A 327 -27.78 -10.12 12.59
C SER A 327 -27.63 -11.33 11.65
N ARG A 328 -28.74 -11.80 11.07
CA ARG A 328 -28.74 -12.92 10.10
C ARG A 328 -28.32 -12.43 8.71
N ILE A 329 -28.72 -11.21 8.33
CA ILE A 329 -28.41 -10.61 7.04
C ILE A 329 -27.40 -9.48 7.25
N TYR A 330 -26.12 -9.79 7.08
CA TYR A 330 -25.10 -8.76 7.04
C TYR A 330 -25.29 -7.90 5.78
N PRO A 331 -25.45 -6.57 5.91
CA PRO A 331 -25.50 -5.71 4.74
C PRO A 331 -24.24 -5.92 3.90
N PHE A 332 -24.39 -6.02 2.59
CA PHE A 332 -23.27 -6.21 1.66
C PHE A 332 -22.11 -5.22 1.88
N GLY A 333 -22.40 -4.00 2.37
CA GLY A 333 -21.39 -3.02 2.76
C GLY A 333 -20.34 -3.54 3.76
N MET A 334 -20.75 -4.34 4.76
CA MET A 334 -19.82 -4.97 5.72
C MET A 334 -18.89 -5.97 5.03
N LEU A 335 -19.43 -6.76 4.10
CA LEU A 335 -18.68 -7.74 3.33
C LEU A 335 -17.71 -7.07 2.34
N LEU A 336 -18.08 -5.92 1.78
CA LEU A 336 -17.21 -5.12 0.92
C LEU A 336 -16.00 -4.58 1.70
N MET A 337 -16.22 -4.04 2.90
CA MET A 337 -15.15 -3.57 3.79
C MET A 337 -14.19 -4.72 4.12
N LEU A 338 -14.74 -5.88 4.49
CA LEU A 338 -13.95 -7.07 4.82
C LEU A 338 -13.14 -7.59 3.62
N SER A 339 -13.76 -7.65 2.43
CA SER A 339 -13.09 -8.04 1.17
C SER A 339 -11.89 -7.15 0.86
N SER A 340 -12.07 -5.84 1.02
CA SER A 340 -10.98 -4.88 0.83
C SER A 340 -9.85 -5.08 1.83
N TYR A 341 -10.19 -5.33 3.11
CA TYR A 341 -9.21 -5.57 4.17
C TYR A 341 -8.38 -6.84 3.91
N THR A 342 -9.03 -7.96 3.58
CA THR A 342 -8.37 -9.22 3.27
C THR A 342 -7.45 -9.08 2.07
N TYR A 343 -7.91 -8.40 1.02
CA TYR A 343 -7.13 -8.18 -0.19
C TYR A 343 -5.82 -7.42 0.07
N VAL A 344 -5.91 -6.30 0.77
CA VAL A 344 -4.74 -5.47 1.07
C VAL A 344 -3.79 -6.23 1.99
N THR A 345 -4.30 -6.89 3.03
CA THR A 345 -3.50 -7.69 3.97
C THR A 345 -2.76 -8.82 3.28
N ALA A 346 -3.44 -9.57 2.40
CA ALA A 346 -2.81 -10.61 1.58
C ALA A 346 -1.76 -10.01 0.64
N THR A 347 -2.07 -8.89 0.00
CA THR A 347 -1.17 -8.29 -1.01
C THR A 347 0.13 -7.77 -0.40
N VAL A 348 0.10 -7.08 0.73
CA VAL A 348 1.30 -6.52 1.36
C VAL A 348 2.23 -7.60 1.94
N ASN A 349 1.65 -8.72 2.36
CA ASN A 349 2.37 -9.87 2.89
C ASN A 349 2.72 -10.92 1.82
N LEU A 350 2.45 -10.67 0.54
CA LEU A 350 3.00 -11.53 -0.52
C LEU A 350 4.52 -11.32 -0.63
N PRO A 351 5.27 -12.33 -1.08
CA PRO A 351 6.68 -12.16 -1.44
C PRO A 351 6.87 -11.11 -2.53
N ALA A 352 7.94 -10.31 -2.44
CA ALA A 352 8.18 -9.15 -3.32
C ALA A 352 8.12 -9.47 -4.82
N HIS A 353 8.74 -10.59 -5.24
CA HIS A 353 8.75 -11.06 -6.63
C HIS A 353 7.39 -11.48 -7.21
N PHE A 354 6.34 -11.59 -6.40
CA PHE A 354 5.00 -11.93 -6.90
C PHE A 354 4.19 -10.67 -7.22
N HIS A 355 3.89 -10.49 -8.51
CA HIS A 355 2.93 -9.51 -8.97
C HIS A 355 1.51 -10.05 -8.77
N ALA A 356 0.81 -9.52 -7.76
CA ALA A 356 -0.63 -9.75 -7.59
C ALA A 356 -1.39 -9.02 -8.70
N ARG A 357 -1.96 -9.78 -9.64
CA ARG A 357 -3.10 -9.36 -10.47
C ARG A 357 -4.30 -10.21 -10.10
N LEU A 358 -4.79 -10.05 -8.88
CA LEU A 358 -6.13 -10.52 -8.55
C LEU A 358 -7.01 -9.27 -8.40
N PHE A 359 -7.87 -9.12 -9.41
CA PHE A 359 -9.20 -8.47 -9.47
C PHE A 359 -9.51 -7.18 -8.66
N PHE A 360 -10.33 -6.33 -9.29
CA PHE A 360 -10.80 -4.99 -8.93
C PHE A 360 -9.78 -3.84 -8.98
N PHE A 361 -8.56 -3.99 -8.48
CA PHE A 361 -7.62 -2.88 -8.45
C PHE A 361 -6.65 -2.93 -9.63
N GLY A 362 -6.98 -2.17 -10.67
CA GLY A 362 -6.10 -1.83 -11.78
C GLY A 362 -4.88 -1.01 -11.37
N CYS A 363 -4.15 -1.41 -10.33
CA CYS A 363 -2.75 -1.04 -10.22
C CYS A 363 -2.04 -1.75 -11.38
N LYS A 364 -1.91 -1.03 -12.50
CA LYS A 364 -0.94 -1.39 -13.52
C LYS A 364 0.37 -1.67 -12.79
N PRO A 365 1.04 -2.81 -13.04
CA PRO A 365 2.37 -3.05 -12.49
C PRO A 365 3.25 -1.83 -12.78
N CYS A 366 3.89 -1.27 -11.76
CA CYS A 366 4.96 -0.26 -11.91
C CYS A 366 6.25 -0.87 -12.50
N VAL A 367 6.15 -2.00 -13.21
CA VAL A 367 7.24 -2.64 -13.95
C VAL A 367 6.55 -3.49 -15.03
N ARG A 368 6.14 -2.89 -16.14
CA ARG A 368 5.82 -3.65 -17.35
C ARG A 368 6.19 -2.85 -18.58
N GLY A 369 7.48 -2.91 -18.87
CA GLY A 369 8.07 -2.60 -20.16
C GLY A 369 9.33 -3.45 -20.31
N SER A 370 9.36 -4.29 -21.35
CA SER A 370 10.54 -4.90 -22.00
C SER A 370 11.57 -5.74 -21.24
N LEU A 371 11.58 -5.85 -19.90
CA LEU A 371 12.60 -6.68 -19.20
C LEU A 371 12.26 -8.18 -19.13
N GLU A 372 11.05 -8.60 -19.50
CA GLU A 372 10.63 -10.02 -19.49
C GLU A 372 11.34 -10.88 -20.57
N ARG A 373 12.13 -10.31 -21.48
CA ARG A 373 12.78 -11.07 -22.59
C ARG A 373 14.25 -11.43 -22.40
N GLU A 374 14.93 -10.94 -21.38
CA GLU A 374 16.30 -11.36 -21.09
C GLU A 374 16.28 -12.36 -19.93
N GLU A 375 16.53 -13.63 -20.22
CA GLU A 375 16.55 -14.77 -19.28
C GLU A 375 17.63 -14.68 -18.17
N GLY A 376 18.24 -13.51 -17.94
CA GLY A 376 19.12 -13.21 -16.81
C GLY A 376 18.72 -11.97 -15.99
N LEU A 377 17.59 -11.33 -16.33
CA LEU A 377 17.17 -10.01 -15.87
C LEU A 377 16.14 -10.06 -14.72
N VAL A 378 16.12 -11.15 -13.95
CA VAL A 378 15.39 -11.19 -12.66
C VAL A 378 16.14 -10.27 -11.68
N ASP A 379 16.00 -8.96 -11.88
CA ASP A 379 16.46 -7.96 -10.94
C ASP A 379 15.81 -8.25 -9.60
N GLU A 380 16.65 -8.49 -8.61
CA GLU A 380 16.25 -8.69 -7.23
C GLU A 380 15.44 -7.45 -6.82
N ILE A 381 14.15 -7.64 -6.57
CA ILE A 381 13.32 -6.59 -5.99
C ILE A 381 13.80 -6.44 -4.53
N GLU A 382 14.78 -5.56 -4.34
CA GLU A 382 15.38 -5.26 -3.06
C GLU A 382 14.74 -4.03 -2.42
N PRO A 383 14.66 -3.97 -1.07
CA PRO A 383 14.29 -2.75 -0.39
C PRO A 383 15.34 -1.68 -0.64
N ILE A 384 14.95 -0.43 -0.39
CA ILE A 384 15.89 0.67 -0.42
C ILE A 384 16.93 0.50 0.69
N THR A 385 18.19 0.57 0.32
CA THR A 385 19.34 0.47 1.23
C THR A 385 20.14 1.77 1.23
N TYR A 386 20.97 1.94 2.26
CA TYR A 386 21.85 3.09 2.41
C TYR A 386 23.30 2.64 2.62
N ARG A 387 24.22 3.36 2.02
CA ARG A 387 25.66 3.28 2.27
C ARG A 387 26.25 4.68 2.37
N SER A 388 27.22 4.84 3.26
CA SER A 388 27.99 6.08 3.36
C SER A 388 28.97 6.22 2.19
N THR A 389 29.67 5.13 1.83
CA THR A 389 30.74 5.11 0.81
C THR A 389 30.44 4.16 -0.34
N GLU A 390 31.04 4.43 -1.50
CA GLU A 390 31.05 3.50 -2.64
C GLU A 390 31.82 2.22 -2.27
N PRO A 391 31.41 1.03 -2.79
CA PRO A 391 32.14 -0.21 -2.58
C PRO A 391 33.47 -0.21 -3.35
N GLN A 392 34.48 -0.89 -2.81
CA GLN A 392 35.82 -1.01 -3.43
C GLN A 392 35.81 -1.63 -4.83
N SER A 393 34.78 -2.40 -5.19
CA SER A 393 34.64 -3.08 -6.48
C SER A 393 33.98 -2.24 -7.57
N PHE A 394 33.69 -0.94 -7.36
CA PHE A 394 33.15 -0.07 -8.40
C PHE A 394 34.21 0.19 -9.48
N ALA A 395 34.46 -0.82 -10.32
CA ALA A 395 35.55 -0.86 -11.30
C ALA A 395 35.19 -0.22 -12.65
N GLY A 396 34.13 0.62 -12.68
CA GLY A 396 33.83 1.52 -13.80
C GLY A 396 33.35 0.88 -15.10
N ARG A 397 33.05 -0.43 -15.13
CA ARG A 397 32.57 -1.09 -16.35
C ARG A 397 31.04 -1.15 -16.44
N ARG A 398 30.34 -1.25 -15.30
CA ARG A 398 28.88 -1.20 -15.16
C ARG A 398 28.52 -0.67 -13.77
N MET A 399 27.27 -0.22 -13.60
CA MET A 399 26.76 0.13 -12.28
C MET A 399 26.53 -1.15 -11.45
N ASP A 400 27.54 -1.55 -10.67
CA ASP A 400 27.50 -2.78 -9.85
C ASP A 400 26.70 -2.61 -8.53
N LEU A 401 26.23 -1.39 -8.26
CA LEU A 401 25.36 -1.10 -7.12
C LEU A 401 23.90 -1.41 -7.48
N PRO A 402 23.12 -2.04 -6.58
CA PRO A 402 21.69 -2.14 -6.75
C PRO A 402 21.06 -0.77 -6.99
N THR A 403 20.14 -0.68 -7.94
CA THR A 403 19.46 0.58 -8.33
C THR A 403 18.63 1.19 -7.19
N THR A 404 18.41 0.42 -6.12
CA THR A 404 17.72 0.78 -4.87
C THR A 404 18.67 1.19 -3.74
N CYS A 405 19.99 1.13 -3.94
CA CYS A 405 21.00 1.56 -2.97
C CYS A 405 21.29 3.06 -3.11
N PHE A 406 21.04 3.82 -2.04
CA PHE A 406 21.46 5.21 -1.94
C PHE A 406 22.86 5.28 -1.35
N THR A 407 23.83 5.78 -2.12
CA THR A 407 25.22 5.93 -1.66
C THR A 407 25.56 7.40 -1.44
N MET A 408 25.77 7.79 -0.18
CA MET A 408 25.97 9.19 0.21
C MET A 408 27.14 9.83 -0.54
N GLN A 409 28.31 9.18 -0.59
CA GLN A 409 29.49 9.66 -1.31
C GLN A 409 29.20 9.98 -2.78
N THR A 410 28.50 9.09 -3.49
CA THR A 410 28.09 9.29 -4.89
C THR A 410 27.21 10.52 -5.03
N HIS A 411 26.20 10.67 -4.16
CA HIS A 411 25.30 11.83 -4.23
C HIS A 411 26.00 13.14 -3.89
N VAL A 412 26.96 13.16 -2.98
CA VAL A 412 27.80 14.34 -2.70
C VAL A 412 28.64 14.70 -3.94
N LEU A 413 29.24 13.71 -4.60
CA LEU A 413 29.98 13.94 -5.86
C LEU A 413 29.06 14.54 -6.94
N MET A 414 27.87 13.97 -7.13
CA MET A 414 26.88 14.49 -8.09
C MET A 414 26.40 15.90 -7.74
N PHE A 415 26.30 16.23 -6.45
CA PHE A 415 25.97 17.59 -6.00
C PHE A 415 27.07 18.58 -6.35
N ASN A 416 28.33 18.21 -6.14
CA ASN A 416 29.48 19.04 -6.50
C ASN A 416 29.51 19.33 -8.00
N PHE A 417 29.19 18.36 -8.86
CA PHE A 417 29.07 18.60 -10.31
C PHE A 417 27.85 19.45 -10.69
N ALA A 418 26.70 19.28 -10.02
CA ALA A 418 25.55 20.16 -10.19
C ALA A 418 25.83 21.61 -9.77
N TRP A 419 26.80 21.81 -8.86
CA TRP A 419 27.28 23.12 -8.46
C TRP A 419 28.36 23.65 -9.42
N LEU A 420 29.29 22.81 -9.86
CA LEU A 420 30.41 23.16 -10.74
C LEU A 420 29.96 23.86 -12.02
N VAL A 421 28.88 23.37 -12.65
CA VAL A 421 28.31 23.92 -13.88
C VAL A 421 27.87 25.40 -13.77
N TYR A 422 27.64 25.91 -12.56
CA TYR A 422 27.33 27.33 -12.35
C TYR A 422 28.54 28.24 -12.43
N TYR A 423 29.74 27.71 -12.16
CA TYR A 423 30.95 28.49 -12.00
C TYR A 423 32.01 28.17 -13.05
N TYR A 424 31.88 27.06 -13.78
CA TYR A 424 32.83 26.68 -14.82
C TYR A 424 33.02 27.81 -15.85
N GLY A 425 34.28 28.22 -16.06
CA GLY A 425 34.63 29.36 -16.91
C GLY A 425 34.46 30.74 -16.27
N THR A 426 34.18 30.84 -14.97
CA THR A 426 34.09 32.12 -14.23
C THR A 426 35.30 32.34 -13.31
N GLU A 427 35.61 33.58 -12.94
CA GLU A 427 36.70 33.87 -11.98
C GLU A 427 36.53 33.17 -10.63
N LYS A 428 35.28 32.92 -10.21
CA LYS A 428 35.00 32.17 -8.98
C LYS A 428 35.55 30.76 -9.04
N PHE A 429 35.55 30.12 -10.21
CA PHE A 429 36.14 28.79 -10.40
C PHE A 429 37.66 28.80 -10.17
N ASN A 430 38.35 29.81 -10.69
CA ASN A 430 39.80 29.95 -10.55
C ASN A 430 40.25 30.14 -9.09
N ASN A 431 39.36 30.62 -8.22
CA ASN A 431 39.60 30.84 -6.80
C ASN A 431 39.24 29.63 -5.90
N LEU A 432 38.69 28.54 -6.46
CA LEU A 432 38.43 27.32 -5.69
C LEU A 432 39.70 26.51 -5.50
N ALA A 433 40.18 26.42 -4.26
CA ALA A 433 41.16 25.43 -3.86
C ALA A 433 40.49 24.04 -3.82
N ILE A 434 40.72 23.21 -4.85
CA ILE A 434 40.30 21.80 -4.85
C ILE A 434 41.10 21.05 -3.79
N LYS A 435 40.53 20.89 -2.59
CA LYS A 435 41.12 20.07 -1.54
C LYS A 435 40.67 18.62 -1.74
N GLN A 436 41.58 17.80 -2.24
CA GLN A 436 41.47 16.36 -2.54
C GLN A 436 40.64 15.99 -3.78
N ASP A 437 41.34 15.52 -4.83
CA ASP A 437 40.75 14.76 -5.93
C ASP A 437 40.47 13.33 -5.47
N VAL A 438 39.24 13.07 -5.02
CA VAL A 438 38.74 11.68 -4.81
C VAL A 438 38.33 11.05 -6.15
N PHE A 439 38.09 11.86 -7.18
CA PHE A 439 37.59 11.46 -8.50
C PHE A 439 38.45 12.11 -9.58
N LYS A 440 39.13 11.33 -10.42
CA LYS A 440 39.93 11.84 -11.55
C LYS A 440 39.03 12.05 -12.76
N PHE A 441 39.00 13.28 -13.28
CA PHE A 441 38.16 13.63 -14.42
C PHE A 441 38.75 14.74 -15.26
N GLU A 442 38.28 14.81 -16.50
CA GLU A 442 38.52 15.92 -17.43
C GLU A 442 37.17 16.46 -17.93
N VAL A 443 37.09 17.75 -18.19
CA VAL A 443 35.89 18.34 -18.81
C VAL A 443 35.99 18.17 -20.31
N ALA A 444 35.22 17.22 -20.85
CA ALA A 444 35.25 16.86 -22.25
C ALA A 444 34.52 17.85 -23.15
N ASP A 445 33.49 18.53 -22.63
CA ASP A 445 32.78 19.58 -23.36
C ASP A 445 31.99 20.52 -22.41
N HIS A 446 31.81 21.77 -22.84
CA HIS A 446 30.95 22.78 -22.20
C HIS A 446 29.98 23.37 -23.22
N VAL A 447 28.77 22.83 -23.24
CA VAL A 447 27.72 23.22 -24.18
C VAL A 447 26.93 24.39 -23.61
N VAL A 448 26.85 25.50 -24.36
CA VAL A 448 26.17 26.73 -23.94
C VAL A 448 25.17 27.20 -24.98
N ALA A 449 23.89 27.26 -24.60
CA ALA A 449 22.84 27.88 -25.39
C ALA A 449 22.49 29.27 -24.81
N LYS A 450 23.00 30.33 -25.46
CA LYS A 450 22.81 31.72 -25.01
C LYS A 450 21.33 32.13 -24.97
N ALA A 451 20.52 31.67 -25.92
CA ALA A 451 19.11 32.06 -26.02
C ALA A 451 18.26 31.60 -24.83
N THR A 452 18.64 30.48 -24.20
CA THR A 452 17.91 29.87 -23.08
C THR A 452 18.71 29.92 -21.78
N ASP A 453 19.85 30.62 -21.74
CA ASP A 453 20.83 30.63 -20.62
C ASP A 453 21.11 29.20 -20.11
N THR A 454 21.18 28.23 -21.02
CA THR A 454 21.32 26.81 -20.67
C THR A 454 22.77 26.38 -20.83
N HIS A 455 23.32 25.79 -19.78
CA HIS A 455 24.67 25.25 -19.76
C HIS A 455 24.64 23.78 -19.39
N ALA A 456 25.42 22.99 -20.10
CA ALA A 456 25.69 21.60 -19.80
C ALA A 456 27.20 21.35 -19.81
N LEU A 457 27.70 20.63 -18.80
CA LEU A 457 29.06 20.11 -18.78
C LEU A 457 29.01 18.61 -19.01
N VAL A 458 29.85 18.14 -19.94
CA VAL A 458 30.12 16.72 -20.16
C VAL A 458 31.51 16.43 -19.61
N ILE A 459 31.57 15.53 -18.64
CA ILE A 459 32.75 15.26 -17.82
C ILE A 459 33.16 13.81 -18.04
N ASP A 460 34.39 13.62 -18.47
CA ASP A 460 35.01 12.33 -18.73
C ASP A 460 35.77 11.91 -17.46
N GLY A 461 35.20 10.98 -16.71
CA GLY A 461 35.86 10.35 -15.55
C GLY A 461 36.32 8.93 -15.85
N GLU A 462 37.39 8.47 -15.21
CA GLU A 462 37.99 7.15 -15.52
C GLU A 462 36.98 5.98 -15.49
N ASP A 463 35.98 6.03 -14.60
CA ASP A 463 35.00 4.99 -14.34
C ASP A 463 33.57 5.32 -14.78
N ARG A 464 33.24 6.59 -15.08
CA ARG A 464 31.90 7.05 -15.46
C ARG A 464 31.92 8.37 -16.23
N VAL A 465 30.92 8.62 -17.06
CA VAL A 465 30.69 9.94 -17.68
C VAL A 465 29.68 10.69 -16.84
N VAL A 466 29.98 11.94 -16.47
CA VAL A 466 29.05 12.81 -15.74
C VAL A 466 28.51 13.89 -16.67
N ILE A 467 27.19 14.04 -16.72
CA ILE A 467 26.49 15.10 -17.45
C ILE A 467 25.80 16.00 -16.42
N ALA A 468 26.29 17.22 -16.30
CA ALA A 468 25.79 18.19 -15.32
C ALA A 468 25.11 19.38 -16.01
N PHE A 469 23.86 19.66 -15.63
CA PHE A 469 23.09 20.78 -16.16
C PHE A 469 22.95 21.90 -15.14
N ARG A 470 23.12 23.14 -15.59
CA ARG A 470 22.92 24.35 -14.80
C ARG A 470 21.43 24.66 -14.67
N GLY A 471 21.01 25.13 -13.50
CA GLY A 471 19.73 25.79 -13.34
C GLY A 471 19.81 27.30 -13.60
N THR A 472 18.69 28.01 -13.52
CA THR A 472 18.65 29.46 -13.74
C THR A 472 19.49 30.23 -12.73
N ALA A 473 20.26 31.23 -13.18
CA ALA A 473 21.12 32.06 -12.32
C ALA A 473 20.36 32.96 -11.33
N SER A 474 19.12 33.32 -11.67
CA SER A 474 18.25 34.20 -10.87
C SER A 474 17.04 33.43 -10.34
N GLY A 475 16.96 33.24 -9.01
CA GLY A 475 15.84 32.59 -8.34
C GLY A 475 14.49 33.32 -8.49
N LYS A 476 14.51 34.61 -8.86
CA LYS A 476 13.30 35.38 -9.20
C LYS A 476 12.67 34.95 -10.53
N ASN A 477 13.48 34.59 -11.54
CA ASN A 477 12.99 34.17 -12.85
C ASN A 477 12.35 32.77 -12.80
N VAL A 478 12.85 31.89 -11.93
CA VAL A 478 12.25 30.54 -11.73
C VAL A 478 10.78 30.63 -11.32
N TRP A 479 10.43 31.59 -10.45
CA TRP A 479 9.05 31.75 -9.98
C TRP A 479 8.09 32.30 -11.03
N THR A 480 8.57 33.19 -11.91
CA THR A 480 7.76 33.78 -12.99
C THR A 480 7.69 32.89 -14.23
N ASP A 481 8.69 32.05 -14.47
CA ASP A 481 8.81 31.20 -15.67
C ASP A 481 8.21 29.79 -15.52
N LEU A 482 7.77 29.42 -14.32
CA LEU A 482 6.99 28.21 -14.05
C LEU A 482 5.53 28.34 -14.55
N LYS A 483 5.36 28.82 -15.78
CA LYS A 483 4.07 28.84 -16.48
C LYS A 483 3.59 27.40 -16.64
N ILE A 484 2.30 27.15 -16.40
CA ILE A 484 1.69 25.82 -16.52
C ILE A 484 1.44 25.50 -18.01
N THR A 485 2.49 25.54 -18.83
CA THR A 485 2.44 25.25 -20.27
C THR A 485 3.16 23.94 -20.53
N GLN A 486 2.46 23.00 -21.16
CA GLN A 486 2.94 21.65 -21.42
C GLN A 486 3.24 21.48 -22.92
N ARG A 487 4.28 20.71 -23.23
CA ARG A 487 4.65 20.29 -24.58
C ARG A 487 4.73 18.76 -24.65
N PRO A 488 4.23 18.11 -25.72
CA PRO A 488 4.36 16.66 -25.88
C PRO A 488 5.82 16.21 -25.88
N VAL A 489 6.15 15.16 -25.13
CA VAL A 489 7.54 14.65 -25.02
C VAL A 489 8.10 14.19 -26.36
N ARG A 490 7.23 13.67 -27.25
CA ARG A 490 7.57 13.22 -28.61
C ARG A 490 8.13 14.31 -29.52
N GLU A 491 7.93 15.58 -29.18
CA GLU A 491 8.51 16.72 -29.90
C GLU A 491 9.88 17.13 -29.36
N VAL A 492 10.31 16.51 -28.26
CA VAL A 492 11.53 16.84 -27.52
C VAL A 492 12.53 15.68 -27.59
N ILE A 493 12.03 14.45 -27.47
CA ILE A 493 12.78 13.19 -27.51
C ILE A 493 12.13 12.30 -28.58
N PRO A 494 12.92 11.67 -29.47
CA PRO A 494 14.38 11.67 -29.53
C PRO A 494 14.98 12.97 -30.10
N SER A 495 16.15 13.40 -29.61
CA SER A 495 16.81 14.60 -30.16
C SER A 495 17.71 14.34 -31.37
N ILE A 496 18.25 13.11 -31.53
CA ILE A 496 19.15 12.73 -32.64
C ILE A 496 18.70 11.47 -33.39
N GLY A 497 17.41 11.14 -33.33
CA GLY A 497 16.84 9.91 -33.90
C GLY A 497 16.72 8.77 -32.87
N VAL A 498 16.06 7.67 -33.24
CA VAL A 498 15.83 6.51 -32.33
C VAL A 498 16.85 5.42 -32.66
N ALA A 499 17.55 4.90 -31.64
CA ALA A 499 18.27 3.64 -31.78
C ALA A 499 17.30 2.48 -32.10
N GLN A 500 17.74 1.43 -32.78
CA GLN A 500 16.89 0.35 -33.34
C GLN A 500 16.00 -0.44 -32.32
N VAL A 501 15.90 -0.07 -31.04
CA VAL A 501 15.55 -1.00 -29.94
C VAL A 501 14.31 -0.63 -29.11
N ASN A 502 13.54 0.43 -29.39
CA ASN A 502 12.39 0.78 -28.50
C ASN A 502 11.08 1.23 -29.17
N THR A 503 10.67 0.58 -30.25
CA THR A 503 9.38 0.84 -30.94
C THR A 503 8.17 0.66 -30.02
N ASP A 504 8.20 -0.31 -29.11
CA ASP A 504 7.09 -0.59 -28.19
C ASP A 504 6.84 0.56 -27.18
N LEU A 505 7.91 1.17 -26.65
CA LEU A 505 7.79 2.32 -25.76
C LEU A 505 7.16 3.50 -26.49
N LEU A 506 7.65 3.79 -27.71
CA LEU A 506 7.17 4.91 -28.52
C LEU A 506 5.72 4.71 -29.00
N ALA A 507 5.29 3.46 -29.20
CA ALA A 507 3.91 3.12 -29.54
C ALA A 507 2.94 3.18 -28.33
N SER A 508 3.47 3.18 -27.11
CA SER A 508 2.66 3.08 -25.90
C SER A 508 1.67 4.26 -25.73
N SER A 509 0.52 4.00 -25.10
CA SER A 509 -0.45 5.06 -24.78
C SER A 509 0.13 6.09 -23.80
N ALA A 510 1.03 5.67 -22.90
CA ALA A 510 1.71 6.55 -21.97
C ALA A 510 2.62 7.54 -22.70
N TRP A 511 3.44 7.07 -23.66
CA TRP A 511 4.29 7.93 -24.48
C TRP A 511 3.48 8.97 -25.27
N ARG A 512 2.39 8.56 -25.93
CA ARG A 512 1.52 9.48 -26.69
C ARG A 512 0.85 10.56 -25.83
N LYS A 513 0.62 10.28 -24.54
CA LYS A 513 0.00 11.22 -23.58
C LYS A 513 1.03 11.95 -22.72
N ALA A 514 2.31 11.63 -22.84
CA ALA A 514 3.36 12.20 -22.02
C ALA A 514 3.67 13.63 -22.44
N ASN A 515 3.52 14.55 -21.49
CA ASN A 515 3.83 15.96 -21.66
C ASN A 515 4.84 16.42 -20.61
N VAL A 516 5.71 17.33 -21.01
CA VAL A 516 6.74 17.96 -20.18
C VAL A 516 6.55 19.48 -20.17
N HIS A 517 7.11 20.16 -19.18
CA HIS A 517 7.05 21.61 -19.08
C HIS A 517 7.73 22.26 -20.30
N SER A 518 7.01 23.13 -21.01
CA SER A 518 7.47 23.67 -22.30
C SER A 518 8.78 24.44 -22.18
N GLY A 519 8.96 25.23 -21.12
CA GLY A 519 10.23 25.96 -20.89
C GLY A 519 11.43 25.02 -20.67
N PHE A 520 11.22 23.89 -20.01
CA PHE A 520 12.28 22.91 -19.76
C PHE A 520 12.60 22.13 -21.03
N ALA A 521 11.58 21.81 -21.83
CA ALA A 521 11.73 21.23 -23.15
C ALA A 521 12.54 22.15 -24.07
N THR A 522 12.21 23.45 -24.15
CA THR A 522 12.95 24.43 -24.97
C THR A 522 14.41 24.55 -24.53
N ALA A 523 14.66 24.68 -23.23
CA ALA A 523 16.01 24.75 -22.69
C ALA A 523 16.83 23.48 -23.00
N TYR A 524 16.23 22.30 -22.82
CA TYR A 524 16.88 21.03 -23.14
C TYR A 524 17.17 20.90 -24.65
N SER A 525 16.17 21.12 -25.51
CA SER A 525 16.32 21.01 -26.97
C SER A 525 17.41 21.92 -27.53
N ALA A 526 17.70 23.06 -26.88
CA ALA A 526 18.76 23.98 -27.30
C ALA A 526 20.18 23.40 -27.14
N VAL A 527 20.37 22.42 -26.25
CA VAL A 527 21.68 21.78 -25.97
C VAL A 527 21.70 20.28 -26.28
N ALA A 528 20.54 19.64 -26.43
CA ALA A 528 20.39 18.19 -26.50
C ALA A 528 21.26 17.52 -27.57
N LYS A 529 21.26 18.05 -28.81
CA LYS A 529 22.01 17.46 -29.92
C LYS A 529 23.51 17.37 -29.63
N GLN A 530 24.13 18.49 -29.24
CA GLN A 530 25.58 18.54 -28.96
C GLN A 530 25.95 17.66 -27.77
N VAL A 531 25.14 17.70 -26.70
CA VAL A 531 25.35 16.85 -25.52
C VAL A 531 25.27 15.36 -25.89
N LEU A 532 24.24 14.94 -26.63
CA LEU A 532 24.08 13.53 -26.98
C LEU A 532 25.14 13.03 -27.96
N GLU A 533 25.55 13.85 -28.94
CA GLU A 533 26.66 13.53 -29.84
C GLU A 533 27.94 13.31 -29.03
N LYS A 534 28.27 14.23 -28.11
CA LYS A 534 29.46 14.08 -27.26
C LYS A 534 29.38 12.88 -26.32
N VAL A 535 28.23 12.64 -25.70
CA VAL A 535 28.01 11.48 -24.81
C VAL A 535 28.16 10.19 -25.60
N LYS A 536 27.61 10.13 -26.82
CA LYS A 536 27.76 8.98 -27.72
C LYS A 536 29.23 8.73 -28.05
N ASP A 537 29.99 9.76 -28.42
CA ASP A 537 31.41 9.61 -28.74
C ASP A 537 32.21 9.05 -27.55
N LEU A 538 31.95 9.57 -26.34
CA LEU A 538 32.62 9.08 -25.13
C LEU A 538 32.21 7.64 -24.76
N TYR A 539 30.94 7.31 -24.94
CA TYR A 539 30.40 5.98 -24.62
C TYR A 539 30.86 4.93 -25.63
N ASP A 540 30.86 5.25 -26.93
CA ASP A 540 31.35 4.39 -28.00
C ASP A 540 32.87 4.15 -27.87
N ALA A 541 33.63 5.16 -27.47
CA ALA A 541 35.07 5.04 -27.22
C ALA A 541 35.39 4.16 -26.01
N LYS A 542 34.64 4.34 -24.90
CA LYS A 542 34.81 3.58 -23.67
C LYS A 542 33.45 3.42 -22.95
N PRO A 543 32.78 2.27 -23.11
CA PRO A 543 31.51 2.00 -22.44
C PRO A 543 31.66 2.05 -20.92
N ARG A 544 30.89 2.94 -20.29
CA ARG A 544 30.87 3.17 -18.85
C ARG A 544 29.55 3.80 -18.43
N PRO A 545 29.15 3.67 -17.16
CA PRO A 545 27.92 4.28 -16.66
C PRO A 545 27.83 5.79 -16.92
N LEU A 546 26.62 6.25 -17.26
CA LEU A 546 26.26 7.64 -17.49
C LEU A 546 25.55 8.20 -16.25
N TYR A 547 26.12 9.25 -15.68
CA TYR A 547 25.67 9.88 -14.46
C TYR A 547 25.12 11.28 -14.76
N PHE A 548 23.83 11.49 -14.58
CA PHE A 548 23.15 12.75 -14.86
C PHE A 548 22.86 13.50 -13.56
N THR A 549 23.17 14.80 -13.54
CA THR A 549 22.90 15.65 -12.38
C THR A 549 22.53 17.07 -12.75
N GLY A 550 21.88 17.73 -11.81
CA GLY A 550 21.58 19.14 -11.90
C GLY A 550 20.83 19.63 -10.68
N HIS A 551 21.01 20.91 -10.40
CA HIS A 551 20.31 21.62 -9.33
C HIS A 551 19.19 22.49 -9.90
N SER A 552 18.06 22.59 -9.18
CA SER A 552 16.90 23.38 -9.58
C SER A 552 16.41 22.97 -10.97
N LEU A 553 16.26 23.93 -11.90
CA LEU A 553 15.94 23.68 -13.32
C LEU A 553 16.87 22.63 -13.98
N GLY A 554 18.16 22.63 -13.64
CA GLY A 554 19.13 21.67 -14.19
C GLY A 554 18.77 20.22 -13.87
N GLY A 555 18.09 19.95 -12.75
CA GLY A 555 17.60 18.61 -12.42
C GLY A 555 16.55 18.10 -13.40
N CYS A 556 15.71 19.00 -13.93
CA CYS A 556 14.75 18.65 -14.99
C CYS A 556 15.45 18.35 -16.33
N LEU A 557 16.49 19.11 -16.68
CA LEU A 557 17.27 18.87 -17.89
C LEU A 557 18.04 17.55 -17.82
N ALA A 558 18.64 17.24 -16.67
CA ALA A 558 19.27 15.95 -16.41
C ALA A 558 18.28 14.78 -16.55
N THR A 559 17.05 14.96 -16.07
CA THR A 559 15.97 13.99 -16.21
C THR A 559 15.60 13.79 -17.69
N LEU A 560 15.42 14.85 -18.48
CA LEU A 560 15.16 14.75 -19.92
C LEU A 560 16.32 14.07 -20.66
N CYS A 561 17.55 14.49 -20.40
CA CYS A 561 18.75 13.97 -21.05
C CYS A 561 18.95 12.46 -20.79
N SER A 562 18.69 12.01 -19.56
CA SER A 562 18.78 10.58 -19.23
C SER A 562 17.78 9.72 -20.02
N LEU A 563 16.54 10.20 -20.18
CA LEU A 563 15.53 9.51 -20.99
C LEU A 563 15.87 9.55 -22.47
N ASP A 564 16.44 10.65 -22.95
CA ASP A 564 16.89 10.79 -24.33
C ASP A 564 18.07 9.87 -24.65
N CYS A 565 19.05 9.72 -23.75
CA CYS A 565 20.11 8.74 -23.91
C CYS A 565 19.55 7.30 -23.96
N TYR A 566 18.57 6.99 -23.12
CA TYR A 566 17.90 5.68 -23.17
C TYR A 566 17.18 5.43 -24.51
N VAL A 567 16.48 6.44 -25.06
CA VAL A 567 15.68 6.29 -26.29
C VAL A 567 16.53 6.44 -27.56
N SER A 568 17.35 7.49 -27.63
CA SER A 568 18.09 7.89 -28.83
C SER A 568 19.41 7.13 -28.98
N LEU A 569 20.10 6.82 -27.89
CA LEU A 569 21.38 6.10 -27.91
C LEU A 569 21.23 4.60 -27.57
N GLY A 570 20.09 4.17 -27.04
CA GLY A 570 19.87 2.77 -26.65
C GLY A 570 20.70 2.34 -25.44
N ILE A 571 21.11 3.29 -24.58
CA ILE A 571 21.87 2.98 -23.36
C ILE A 571 21.03 2.12 -22.42
N ASN A 572 21.63 1.09 -21.84
CA ASN A 572 20.94 0.22 -20.90
C ASN A 572 20.50 1.02 -19.66
N SER A 573 19.27 0.79 -19.18
CA SER A 573 18.72 1.45 -18.00
C SER A 573 19.61 1.30 -16.75
N ARG A 574 20.31 0.17 -16.61
CA ARG A 574 21.25 -0.07 -15.50
C ARG A 574 22.53 0.75 -15.58
N ASP A 575 22.90 1.23 -16.76
CA ASP A 575 24.06 2.10 -16.94
C ASP A 575 23.68 3.59 -16.84
N ILE A 576 22.42 3.91 -16.51
CA ILE A 576 21.95 5.29 -16.31
C ILE A 576 21.68 5.53 -14.83
N PHE A 577 22.40 6.51 -14.27
CA PHE A 577 22.18 7.01 -12.92
C PHE A 577 21.78 8.48 -12.95
N VAL A 578 20.73 8.85 -12.21
CA VAL A 578 20.28 10.24 -12.12
C VAL A 578 20.21 10.67 -10.67
N SER A 579 20.85 11.79 -10.34
CA SER A 579 20.78 12.44 -9.05
C SER A 579 20.46 13.92 -9.23
N SER A 580 19.25 14.32 -8.88
CA SER A 580 18.80 15.72 -8.99
C SER A 580 18.60 16.37 -7.63
N PHE A 581 18.84 17.69 -7.55
CA PHE A 581 18.81 18.44 -6.30
C PHE A 581 17.83 19.62 -6.41
N GLY A 582 16.82 19.69 -5.54
CA GLY A 582 15.84 20.78 -5.57
C GLY A 582 15.04 20.88 -6.87
N SER A 583 14.93 19.78 -7.63
CA SER A 583 14.29 19.77 -8.95
C SER A 583 12.77 20.00 -8.85
N PRO A 584 12.19 20.90 -9.67
CA PRO A 584 10.74 21.05 -9.81
C PRO A 584 10.12 19.81 -10.50
N ARG A 585 8.80 19.81 -10.64
CA ARG A 585 8.07 18.78 -11.42
C ARG A 585 8.26 19.03 -12.91
N LEU A 586 8.68 17.99 -13.62
CA LEU A 586 9.00 18.08 -15.05
C LEU A 586 7.80 17.85 -15.96
N GLY A 587 7.00 16.80 -15.70
CA GLY A 587 5.98 16.36 -16.64
C GLY A 587 4.70 15.87 -15.99
N ASN A 588 3.74 15.47 -16.81
CA ASN A 588 2.46 14.93 -16.35
C ASN A 588 2.58 13.48 -15.86
N ASN A 589 1.45 12.89 -15.45
CA ASN A 589 1.45 11.51 -14.95
C ASN A 589 1.88 10.48 -16.01
N ALA A 590 1.58 10.73 -17.29
CA ALA A 590 1.97 9.83 -18.37
C ALA A 590 3.49 9.90 -18.65
N PHE A 591 4.08 11.10 -18.59
CA PHE A 591 5.54 11.27 -18.65
C PHE A 591 6.22 10.57 -17.47
N ARG A 592 5.66 10.69 -16.27
CA ARG A 592 6.14 9.95 -15.11
C ARG A 592 6.10 8.43 -15.34
N GLU A 593 4.99 7.90 -15.84
CA GLU A 593 4.85 6.45 -16.14
C GLU A 593 5.90 6.00 -17.15
N VAL A 594 6.17 6.79 -18.20
CA VAL A 594 7.26 6.53 -19.15
C VAL A 594 8.62 6.54 -18.45
N TYR A 595 8.91 7.60 -17.69
CA TYR A 595 10.24 7.79 -17.10
C TYR A 595 10.57 6.76 -16.02
N ASP A 596 9.68 6.55 -15.06
CA ASP A 596 9.88 5.62 -13.94
C ASP A 596 9.99 4.15 -14.42
N ASN A 597 9.42 3.82 -15.60
CA ASN A 597 9.57 2.50 -16.22
C ASN A 597 10.87 2.37 -17.05
N SER A 598 11.40 3.47 -17.57
CA SER A 598 12.60 3.49 -18.41
C SER A 598 13.88 3.66 -17.60
N ILE A 599 13.88 4.46 -16.54
CA ILE A 599 15.07 4.81 -15.74
C ILE A 599 14.90 4.33 -14.30
N VAL A 600 15.58 3.23 -13.97
CA VAL A 600 15.41 2.54 -12.68
C VAL A 600 16.17 3.21 -11.51
N SER A 601 17.28 3.91 -11.80
CA SER A 601 18.15 4.55 -10.80
C SER A 601 18.09 6.08 -10.86
N CYS A 602 16.92 6.64 -10.55
CA CYS A 602 16.72 8.09 -10.43
C CYS A 602 16.40 8.49 -8.98
N TRP A 603 17.24 9.33 -8.40
CA TRP A 603 17.12 9.87 -7.05
C TRP A 603 16.92 11.38 -7.10
N ARG A 604 15.92 11.86 -6.38
CA ARG A 604 15.57 13.28 -6.31
C ARG A 604 15.68 13.77 -4.87
N ILE A 605 16.77 14.46 -4.59
CA ILE A 605 17.11 15.00 -3.28
C ILE A 605 16.43 16.37 -3.13
N ILE A 606 15.68 16.53 -2.04
CA ILE A 606 15.00 17.78 -1.69
C ILE A 606 15.24 18.11 -0.21
N VAL A 607 15.41 19.39 0.08
CA VAL A 607 15.41 19.92 1.44
C VAL A 607 13.97 20.30 1.81
N GLY A 608 13.47 19.90 2.98
CA GLY A 608 12.05 20.02 3.35
C GLY A 608 11.35 21.36 3.05
N PRO A 609 11.92 22.52 3.42
CA PRO A 609 11.36 23.83 3.13
C PRO A 609 11.42 24.26 1.65
N ASP A 610 12.14 23.56 0.78
CA ASP A 610 12.30 23.96 -0.62
C ASP A 610 10.95 24.00 -1.37
N MET A 611 10.58 25.20 -1.84
CA MET A 611 9.36 25.46 -2.59
C MET A 611 9.49 25.14 -4.07
N VAL A 612 10.70 25.21 -4.66
CA VAL A 612 10.93 24.91 -6.07
C VAL A 612 10.56 23.46 -6.34
N ALA A 613 10.99 22.56 -5.45
CA ALA A 613 10.60 21.15 -5.47
C ALA A 613 9.09 20.89 -5.27
N LYS A 614 8.28 21.89 -4.95
CA LYS A 614 6.82 21.77 -4.79
C LYS A 614 6.04 22.30 -5.99
N LEU A 615 6.70 22.84 -7.00
CA LEU A 615 6.09 23.42 -8.19
C LEU A 615 6.53 22.69 -9.47
N PRO A 616 5.79 22.86 -10.58
CA PRO A 616 4.39 23.27 -10.65
C PRO A 616 3.47 22.22 -10.00
N ARG A 617 2.28 22.60 -9.49
CA ARG A 617 1.36 21.69 -8.79
C ARG A 617 0.38 20.97 -9.71
N TRP A 618 -0.31 21.70 -10.59
CA TRP A 618 -1.47 21.17 -11.30
C TRP A 618 -1.07 20.51 -12.60
N GLY A 619 -1.51 19.25 -12.82
CA GLY A 619 -1.18 18.51 -14.03
C GLY A 619 0.25 17.97 -14.11
N TYR A 620 1.10 18.20 -13.09
CA TYR A 620 2.49 17.76 -13.05
C TYR A 620 2.77 16.77 -11.91
N LYS A 621 3.71 15.86 -12.13
CA LYS A 621 4.16 14.83 -11.19
C LYS A 621 5.69 14.79 -11.16
N HIS A 622 6.25 14.42 -10.01
CA HIS A 622 7.68 14.10 -9.92
C HIS A 622 7.92 12.70 -10.50
N CYS A 623 9.13 12.51 -11.01
CA CYS A 623 9.69 11.22 -11.39
C CYS A 623 10.84 10.86 -10.42
N GLY A 624 11.20 9.58 -10.39
CA GLY A 624 12.26 9.06 -9.52
C GLY A 624 11.89 8.95 -8.04
N LYS A 625 12.80 8.35 -7.28
CA LYS A 625 12.71 8.10 -5.83
C LYS A 625 12.96 9.40 -5.06
N LYS A 626 12.07 9.75 -4.13
CA LYS A 626 12.20 10.99 -3.33
C LYS A 626 13.22 10.78 -2.22
N VAL A 627 14.19 11.66 -2.07
CA VAL A 627 15.07 11.72 -0.90
C VAL A 627 14.81 13.03 -0.19
N LEU A 628 14.34 12.96 1.06
CA LEU A 628 14.00 14.13 1.86
C LEU A 628 15.05 14.34 2.94
N LEU A 629 15.72 15.50 2.90
CA LEU A 629 16.55 16.00 3.98
C LEU A 629 15.73 16.97 4.82
N THR A 630 15.57 16.69 6.12
CA THR A 630 14.93 17.62 7.06
C THR A 630 15.89 18.73 7.46
N THR A 631 15.37 19.82 8.04
CA THR A 631 16.18 20.89 8.62
C THR A 631 17.03 20.42 9.79
N ASP A 632 16.59 19.34 10.45
CA ASP A 632 17.27 18.74 11.61
C ASP A 632 18.39 17.78 11.20
N GLY A 633 18.58 17.56 9.89
CA GLY A 633 19.62 16.70 9.33
C GLY A 633 19.20 15.26 9.07
N ASP A 634 17.93 14.90 9.28
CA ASP A 634 17.42 13.56 9.00
C ASP A 634 17.27 13.31 7.50
N LEU A 635 17.70 12.11 7.07
CA LEU A 635 17.62 11.67 5.68
C LEU A 635 16.58 10.55 5.50
N PHE A 636 15.52 10.82 4.75
CA PHE A 636 14.50 9.84 4.41
C PHE A 636 14.60 9.43 2.94
N LEU A 637 14.69 8.11 2.68
CA LEU A 637 14.79 7.55 1.34
C LEU A 637 13.44 6.97 0.87
N ASP A 638 12.95 7.44 -0.27
CA ASP A 638 11.60 7.23 -0.82
C ASP A 638 10.49 7.14 0.22
N PRO A 639 10.31 8.17 1.07
CA PRO A 639 9.40 8.07 2.19
C PRO A 639 7.94 8.00 1.72
N THR A 640 7.25 6.97 2.21
CA THR A 640 5.80 6.82 2.15
C THR A 640 5.09 7.95 2.91
N ALA A 641 3.80 8.16 2.66
CA ALA A 641 3.02 9.09 3.47
C ALA A 641 2.98 8.69 4.97
N LEU A 642 3.18 7.41 5.28
CA LEU A 642 3.27 6.88 6.64
C LEU A 642 4.60 7.22 7.33
N GLU A 643 5.68 7.38 6.55
CA GLU A 643 6.98 7.83 7.06
C GLU A 643 6.98 9.35 7.31
N LEU A 644 6.26 10.13 6.50
CA LEU A 644 6.22 11.60 6.56
C LEU A 644 5.19 12.19 7.54
N LYS A 645 4.16 11.44 7.92
CA LYS A 645 3.23 11.82 8.97
C LYS A 645 3.84 11.45 10.33
N LEU A 646 4.75 12.30 10.80
CA LEU A 646 5.22 12.30 12.18
C LEU A 646 4.53 13.42 12.94
#